data_AF-A0AAU1AMX5-F1
#
_entry.id   AF-A0AAU1AMX5-F1
#
_cell.length_a   1.000
_cell.length_b   1.000
_cell.length_c   1.000
_cell.angle_alpha   90.00
_cell.angle_beta   90.00
_cell.angle_gamma   90.00
#
_symmetry.space_group_name_H-M   'P 1'
#
loop_
_entity.id
_entity.type
_entity.pdbx_description
1 polymer ?
#
loop_
_entity_poly.entity_id
_entity_poly.type
_entity_poly.pdbx_seq_one_letter_code
_entity_poly.pdbx_strand_id
1 'polypeptide(L)'
;MPPNTTTVDIETRSATHLKLNTYLASAEVTKVGHLVRAVGRVTHTGSDESYFAPLDTWPRYGVDVQSIVQVVEGDSVRDWQLAPVTESLFPYDTTLKASIQDHAVHRLLWLTRGPLSLRREPGGTHEDIGLTWFEWSRWHPERFSVRMGIGMSFVATHNQFSLDRTGRVFNRTAPVIKLPSGASEDEHLRLLGMLNSSTACFWLKQVSQDKGNRGGERSTARYEWEHFFEFTGTKLQEFPLPSAYPLELSREIDGLAQRLATVSPAAAADSGVPTRERLAAAREEWHSVRARMIALQEELDWQVYSLYGLLDEELTAPAGSVPELKLGERAFEIVLARKVAAGETETQWFARHSSMPITELPAHWSDEYRAIVERRIAVIEGNRNIGLIERPECKRRWASEGWDAMQAKALRDWLLDRCEARELWYQHVDGLEQPRPLTTAQLADELRRDADVLTVANLYAPGQDLGKVIADLVADEHVPHLAALRYKDSGLSKRTDWEQVWDLQRQEDALPDEAAKREFRKQIPVPPKYTSADFLKTSYWKHRGKLDVPKERFVSYPGASRDGDPSLLVGWAGWDHREQAQALATLIVAREQEDGWAIDRLLPLVAGLREILPWVRQWHGEFDPEWGASPADIYAGFLAETTNRLHLTDDALTSWRPAKATRGRKAKS
;
A
#
# COMPACT_ATOMS: atom_id res chain seq x y z
N MET A 1 11.94 -55.93 7.14
CA MET A 1 11.90 -54.60 6.51
C MET A 1 10.45 -54.24 6.33
N PRO A 2 9.93 -53.19 6.99
CA PRO A 2 8.57 -52.76 6.72
C PRO A 2 8.51 -52.17 5.30
N PRO A 3 7.41 -52.37 4.55
CA PRO A 3 7.29 -51.87 3.19
C PRO A 3 7.17 -50.35 3.18
N ASN A 4 7.66 -49.78 2.09
CA ASN A 4 7.76 -48.36 1.78
C ASN A 4 6.36 -47.70 1.76
N THR A 5 5.90 -47.17 2.90
CA THR A 5 4.58 -46.53 3.08
C THR A 5 4.43 -45.23 2.28
N THR A 6 5.54 -44.65 1.80
CA THR A 6 5.55 -43.34 1.15
C THR A 6 5.07 -43.36 -0.31
N THR A 7 5.29 -44.45 -1.05
CA THR A 7 4.96 -44.52 -2.49
C THR A 7 3.48 -44.82 -2.74
N VAL A 8 2.88 -45.68 -1.91
CA VAL A 8 1.45 -46.04 -2.01
C VAL A 8 0.55 -44.85 -1.65
N ASP A 9 0.96 -44.03 -0.68
CA ASP A 9 0.17 -42.88 -0.21
C ASP A 9 0.16 -41.73 -1.26
N ILE A 10 1.24 -41.58 -2.04
CA ILE A 10 1.33 -40.60 -3.13
C ILE A 10 0.48 -41.01 -4.33
N GLU A 11 0.54 -42.28 -4.76
CA GLU A 11 -0.28 -42.78 -5.88
C GLU A 11 -1.77 -42.74 -5.55
N THR A 12 -2.15 -43.08 -4.31
CA THR A 12 -3.55 -43.06 -3.88
C THR A 12 -4.09 -41.63 -3.71
N ARG A 13 -3.26 -40.66 -3.28
CA ARG A 13 -3.61 -39.23 -3.28
C ARG A 13 -3.82 -38.70 -4.70
N SER A 14 -2.90 -38.99 -5.61
CA SER A 14 -2.97 -38.59 -7.02
C SER A 14 -4.23 -39.10 -7.72
N ALA A 15 -4.56 -40.40 -7.54
CA ALA A 15 -5.76 -40.99 -8.12
C ALA A 15 -7.08 -40.38 -7.59
N THR A 16 -7.09 -39.91 -6.34
CA THR A 16 -8.29 -39.32 -5.72
C THR A 16 -8.49 -37.88 -6.14
N HIS A 17 -7.41 -37.10 -6.23
CA HIS A 17 -7.45 -35.74 -6.76
C HIS A 17 -7.94 -35.73 -8.22
N LEU A 18 -7.48 -36.71 -9.01
CA LEU A 18 -7.92 -36.89 -10.38
C LEU A 18 -9.43 -37.18 -10.46
N LYS A 19 -9.97 -38.03 -9.58
CA LYS A 19 -11.41 -38.32 -9.53
C LYS A 19 -12.26 -37.09 -9.22
N LEU A 20 -11.87 -36.27 -8.24
CA LEU A 20 -12.62 -35.06 -7.90
C LEU A 20 -12.59 -34.05 -9.06
N ASN A 21 -11.45 -33.86 -9.72
CA ASN A 21 -11.39 -33.01 -10.92
C ASN A 21 -12.29 -33.51 -12.05
N THR A 22 -12.34 -34.82 -12.28
CA THR A 22 -13.27 -35.42 -13.26
C THR A 22 -14.73 -35.16 -12.88
N TYR A 23 -15.06 -35.20 -11.58
CA TYR A 23 -16.40 -34.90 -11.09
C TYR A 23 -16.79 -33.44 -11.35
N LEU A 24 -15.88 -32.49 -11.03
CA LEU A 24 -16.10 -31.07 -11.33
C LEU A 24 -16.28 -30.81 -12.83
N ALA A 25 -15.50 -31.49 -13.68
CA ALA A 25 -15.65 -31.42 -15.13
C ALA A 25 -16.97 -32.04 -15.64
N SER A 26 -17.52 -33.04 -14.95
CA SER A 26 -18.80 -33.65 -15.34
C SER A 26 -20.02 -32.74 -15.10
N ALA A 27 -19.91 -31.81 -14.16
CA ALA A 27 -20.90 -30.77 -13.90
C ALA A 27 -20.71 -29.52 -14.79
N GLU A 28 -19.68 -29.48 -15.64
CA GLU A 28 -19.35 -28.34 -16.49
C GLU A 28 -20.46 -28.08 -17.52
N VAL A 29 -21.03 -26.87 -17.46
CA VAL A 29 -21.92 -26.32 -18.51
C VAL A 29 -21.20 -25.27 -19.33
N THR A 30 -20.26 -24.54 -18.70
CA THR A 30 -19.41 -23.55 -19.35
C THR A 30 -18.12 -23.38 -18.55
N LYS A 31 -17.22 -22.51 -19.03
CA LYS A 31 -15.98 -22.14 -18.35
C LYS A 31 -15.93 -20.65 -18.09
N VAL A 32 -15.13 -20.24 -17.11
CA VAL A 32 -14.90 -18.82 -16.82
C VAL A 32 -14.47 -18.06 -18.08
N GLY A 33 -13.60 -18.64 -18.91
CA GLY A 33 -13.13 -18.05 -20.16
C GLY A 33 -14.23 -17.63 -21.14
N HIS A 34 -15.38 -18.32 -21.13
CA HIS A 34 -16.51 -17.98 -22.00
C HIS A 34 -17.39 -16.84 -21.45
N LEU A 35 -17.25 -16.50 -20.16
CA LEU A 35 -18.04 -15.43 -19.52
C LEU A 35 -17.28 -14.10 -19.45
N VAL A 36 -15.96 -14.11 -19.67
CA VAL A 36 -15.10 -12.95 -19.43
C VAL A 36 -14.65 -12.30 -20.74
N ARG A 37 -14.59 -10.98 -20.75
CA ARG A 37 -14.04 -10.18 -21.86
C ARG A 37 -12.51 -10.15 -21.81
N ALA A 38 -11.94 -10.01 -20.61
CA ALA A 38 -10.50 -9.91 -20.43
C ALA A 38 -10.09 -10.34 -19.02
N VAL A 39 -8.88 -10.90 -18.90
CA VAL A 39 -8.23 -11.18 -17.61
C VAL A 39 -6.78 -10.70 -17.67
N GLY A 40 -6.34 -9.91 -16.68
CA GLY A 40 -4.94 -9.49 -16.59
C GLY A 40 -4.73 -8.20 -15.81
N ARG A 41 -3.49 -7.72 -15.79
CA ARG A 41 -3.13 -6.39 -15.23
C ARG A 41 -3.74 -5.27 -16.07
N VAL A 42 -4.09 -4.16 -15.44
CA VAL A 42 -4.43 -2.90 -16.13
C VAL A 42 -3.17 -2.08 -16.41
N THR A 43 -2.17 -2.15 -15.53
CA THR A 43 -0.98 -1.31 -15.62
C THR A 43 0.33 -2.07 -15.41
N HIS A 44 1.39 -1.57 -16.04
CA HIS A 44 2.80 -1.77 -15.70
C HIS A 44 3.54 -0.46 -15.92
N THR A 45 3.97 0.21 -14.85
CA THR A 45 4.61 1.53 -14.98
C THR A 45 6.02 1.46 -15.58
N GLY A 46 6.72 0.33 -15.39
CA GLY A 46 8.13 0.17 -15.71
C GLY A 46 9.09 0.90 -14.76
N SER A 47 8.57 1.65 -13.78
CA SER A 47 9.35 2.36 -12.74
C SER A 47 8.46 2.67 -11.55
N ASP A 48 7.98 1.63 -10.84
CA ASP A 48 7.03 1.78 -9.74
C ASP A 48 7.53 2.80 -8.69
N GLU A 49 8.84 2.89 -8.45
CA GLU A 49 9.44 3.88 -7.55
C GLU A 49 9.14 5.35 -7.91
N SER A 50 8.93 5.65 -9.19
CA SER A 50 8.62 6.99 -9.71
C SER A 50 7.14 7.35 -9.65
N TYR A 51 6.25 6.36 -9.70
CA TYR A 51 4.81 6.59 -9.82
C TYR A 51 4.05 6.24 -8.55
N PHE A 52 4.47 5.22 -7.81
CA PHE A 52 3.72 4.67 -6.67
C PHE A 52 4.14 5.33 -5.35
N ALA A 53 3.16 5.63 -4.51
CA ALA A 53 3.35 6.07 -3.14
C ALA A 53 2.21 5.58 -2.23
N PRO A 54 2.36 5.66 -0.90
CA PRO A 54 1.24 5.52 0.02
C PRO A 54 0.10 6.49 -0.32
N LEU A 55 -1.13 6.15 0.07
CA LEU A 55 -2.28 7.05 -0.07
C LEU A 55 -1.99 8.46 0.48
N ASP A 56 -2.60 9.46 -0.15
CA ASP A 56 -2.52 10.89 0.22
C ASP A 56 -1.11 11.49 0.12
N THR A 57 -0.18 10.80 -0.57
CA THR A 57 1.15 11.35 -0.82
C THR A 57 1.10 12.36 -1.95
N TRP A 58 0.48 12.04 -3.07
CA TRP A 58 0.48 12.93 -4.24
C TRP A 58 -0.33 14.21 -4.06
N PRO A 59 -1.50 14.21 -3.38
CA PRO A 59 -2.21 15.45 -3.04
C PRO A 59 -1.36 16.40 -2.19
N ARG A 60 -0.54 15.88 -1.26
CA ARG A 60 0.40 16.68 -0.46
C ARG A 60 1.37 17.47 -1.34
N TYR A 61 1.82 16.89 -2.45
CA TYR A 61 2.70 17.55 -3.42
C TYR A 61 1.94 18.33 -4.52
N GLY A 62 0.64 18.60 -4.30
CA GLY A 62 -0.18 19.46 -5.14
C GLY A 62 -0.71 18.80 -6.43
N VAL A 63 -0.71 17.46 -6.50
CA VAL A 63 -1.26 16.73 -7.65
C VAL A 63 -2.78 16.73 -7.60
N ASP A 64 -3.42 17.00 -8.74
CA ASP A 64 -4.87 16.96 -8.87
C ASP A 64 -5.39 15.52 -8.67
N VAL A 65 -6.51 15.37 -7.97
CA VAL A 65 -7.17 14.07 -7.74
C VAL A 65 -7.46 13.31 -9.03
N GLN A 66 -7.69 13.99 -10.16
CA GLN A 66 -7.90 13.37 -11.48
C GLN A 66 -6.63 12.74 -12.06
N SER A 67 -5.47 13.20 -11.59
CA SER A 67 -4.14 12.71 -11.97
C SER A 67 -3.58 11.71 -10.96
N ILE A 68 -4.43 11.15 -10.10
CA ILE A 68 -4.10 10.12 -9.11
C ILE A 68 -5.03 8.93 -9.30
N VAL A 69 -4.49 7.72 -9.19
CA VAL A 69 -5.32 6.51 -9.21
C VAL A 69 -4.82 5.48 -8.19
N GLN A 70 -5.76 4.85 -7.48
CA GLN A 70 -5.43 3.77 -6.55
C GLN A 70 -4.95 2.53 -7.29
N VAL A 71 -3.88 1.93 -6.78
CA VAL A 71 -3.26 0.72 -7.30
C VAL A 71 -3.65 -0.46 -6.43
N VAL A 72 -4.27 -1.47 -7.04
CA VAL A 72 -4.55 -2.75 -6.39
C VAL A 72 -3.35 -3.66 -6.57
N GLU A 73 -2.79 -4.09 -5.44
CA GLU A 73 -1.70 -5.05 -5.34
C GLU A 73 -2.22 -6.37 -4.74
N GLY A 74 -1.45 -7.46 -4.90
CA GLY A 74 -1.90 -8.81 -4.55
C GLY A 74 -2.29 -9.02 -3.08
N ASP A 75 -1.70 -8.27 -2.16
CA ASP A 75 -2.01 -8.28 -0.73
C ASP A 75 -3.22 -7.41 -0.36
N SER A 76 -3.63 -6.50 -1.24
CA SER A 76 -4.81 -5.64 -1.09
C SER A 76 -6.13 -6.37 -1.39
N VAL A 77 -6.07 -7.55 -2.01
CA VAL A 77 -7.24 -8.40 -2.30
C VAL A 77 -7.33 -9.49 -1.24
N ARG A 78 -8.27 -9.37 -0.30
CA ARG A 78 -8.43 -10.35 0.77
C ARG A 78 -9.85 -10.33 1.33
N ASP A 79 -10.39 -11.52 1.61
CA ASP A 79 -11.62 -11.70 2.39
C ASP A 79 -12.78 -10.85 1.86
N TRP A 80 -12.99 -10.92 0.54
CA TRP A 80 -14.02 -10.19 -0.22
C TRP A 80 -13.82 -8.68 -0.29
N GLN A 81 -12.71 -8.16 0.22
CA GLN A 81 -12.38 -6.73 0.23
C GLN A 81 -11.22 -6.37 -0.70
N LEU A 82 -11.31 -5.16 -1.24
CA LEU A 82 -10.21 -4.44 -1.88
C LEU A 82 -9.81 -3.27 -1.00
N ALA A 83 -8.65 -3.38 -0.36
CA ALA A 83 -8.09 -2.34 0.51
C ALA A 83 -6.71 -1.88 -0.02
N PRO A 84 -6.68 -1.17 -1.18
CA PRO A 84 -5.42 -0.64 -1.70
C PRO A 84 -4.83 0.38 -0.74
N VAL A 85 -3.52 0.28 -0.49
CA VAL A 85 -2.75 1.23 0.34
C VAL A 85 -1.74 2.04 -0.48
N THR A 86 -1.76 1.83 -1.80
CA THR A 86 -0.85 2.43 -2.77
C THR A 86 -1.67 3.22 -3.80
N GLU A 87 -1.20 4.41 -4.14
CA GLU A 87 -1.69 5.24 -5.24
C GLU A 87 -0.57 5.50 -6.25
N SER A 88 -0.96 5.86 -7.47
CA SER A 88 -0.05 6.17 -8.56
C SER A 88 -0.34 7.54 -9.14
N LEU A 89 0.71 8.28 -9.50
CA LEU A 89 0.60 9.34 -10.50
C LEU A 89 0.02 8.74 -11.78
N PHE A 90 -1.03 9.36 -12.31
CA PHE A 90 -1.81 8.94 -13.47
C PHE A 90 -1.61 9.94 -14.62
N PRO A 91 -0.58 9.77 -15.46
CA PRO A 91 -0.23 10.74 -16.50
C PRO A 91 -1.09 10.56 -17.75
N TYR A 92 -2.41 10.51 -17.57
CA TYR A 92 -3.38 10.38 -18.65
C TYR A 92 -4.55 11.32 -18.45
N ASP A 93 -5.07 11.88 -19.54
CA ASP A 93 -6.25 12.72 -19.52
C ASP A 93 -7.55 11.90 -19.38
N THR A 94 -8.68 12.61 -19.35
CA THR A 94 -10.02 11.99 -19.26
C THR A 94 -10.38 11.13 -20.47
N THR A 95 -9.63 11.23 -21.58
CA THR A 95 -9.73 10.36 -22.76
C THR A 95 -8.77 9.16 -22.71
N LEU A 96 -8.07 8.98 -21.58
CA LEU A 96 -7.08 7.95 -21.31
C LEU A 96 -5.82 8.03 -22.20
N LYS A 97 -5.53 9.22 -22.74
CA LYS A 97 -4.33 9.50 -23.52
C LYS A 97 -3.26 10.16 -22.66
N ALA A 98 -2.00 9.87 -22.98
CA ALA A 98 -0.84 10.41 -22.27
C ALA A 98 -0.92 11.94 -22.13
N SER A 99 -0.86 12.43 -20.90
CA SER A 99 -0.92 13.86 -20.59
C SER A 99 -0.19 14.17 -19.29
N ILE A 100 0.55 15.29 -19.31
CA ILE A 100 1.22 15.89 -18.14
C ILE A 100 0.81 17.36 -17.99
N GLN A 101 -0.45 17.67 -18.31
CA GLN A 101 -1.02 19.01 -18.14
C GLN A 101 -1.06 19.44 -16.67
N ASP A 102 -1.20 18.49 -15.74
CA ASP A 102 -1.00 18.75 -14.33
C ASP A 102 0.48 19.07 -14.08
N HIS A 103 0.74 20.34 -13.74
CA HIS A 103 2.09 20.84 -13.48
C HIS A 103 2.78 20.10 -12.31
N ALA A 104 2.04 19.66 -11.29
CA ALA A 104 2.62 18.91 -10.18
C ALA A 104 3.09 17.51 -10.63
N VAL A 105 2.29 16.81 -11.45
CA VAL A 105 2.71 15.54 -12.07
C VAL A 105 3.96 15.75 -12.91
N HIS A 106 3.98 16.79 -13.75
CA HIS A 106 5.14 17.11 -14.57
C HIS A 106 6.39 17.34 -13.72
N ARG A 107 6.30 18.19 -12.68
CA ARG A 107 7.42 18.48 -11.78
C ARG A 107 7.96 17.23 -11.10
N LEU A 108 7.09 16.37 -10.57
CA LEU A 108 7.47 15.14 -9.87
C LEU A 108 8.12 14.12 -10.80
N LEU A 109 7.54 13.88 -11.99
CA LEU A 109 8.11 12.93 -12.95
C LEU A 109 9.39 13.45 -13.59
N TRP A 110 9.54 14.76 -13.76
CA TRP A 110 10.75 15.38 -14.32
C TRP A 110 12.00 15.03 -13.50
N LEU A 111 11.87 14.92 -12.17
CA LEU A 111 12.94 14.48 -11.27
C LEU A 111 13.57 13.15 -11.69
N THR A 112 12.79 12.26 -12.29
CA THR A 112 13.25 10.94 -12.73
C THR A 112 13.24 10.77 -14.25
N ARG A 113 13.05 11.83 -15.05
CA ARG A 113 12.92 11.74 -16.51
C ARG A 113 14.08 11.00 -17.19
N GLY A 114 15.33 11.17 -16.75
CA GLY A 114 16.47 10.41 -17.27
C GLY A 114 16.21 8.89 -17.25
N PRO A 115 16.06 8.27 -16.06
CA PRO A 115 15.66 6.86 -15.95
C PRO A 115 14.37 6.50 -16.67
N LEU A 116 13.31 7.33 -16.64
CA LEU A 116 12.04 7.03 -17.30
C LEU A 116 12.20 6.95 -18.83
N SER A 117 12.96 7.87 -19.43
CA SER A 117 13.21 7.94 -20.88
C SER A 117 14.07 6.76 -21.36
N LEU A 118 14.96 6.28 -20.51
CA LEU A 118 15.92 5.21 -20.83
C LEU A 118 15.38 3.80 -20.52
N ARG A 119 14.14 3.69 -20.00
CA ARG A 119 13.48 2.38 -19.82
C ARG A 119 13.35 1.67 -21.15
N ARG A 120 13.65 0.37 -21.15
CA ARG A 120 13.58 -0.49 -22.32
C ARG A 120 12.31 -1.34 -22.28
N GLU A 121 11.61 -1.34 -23.40
CA GLU A 121 10.54 -2.27 -23.75
C GLU A 121 10.96 -3.10 -24.98
N PRO A 122 10.26 -4.18 -25.30
CA PRO A 122 10.41 -4.84 -26.59
C PRO A 122 10.28 -3.82 -27.74
N GLY A 123 11.35 -3.62 -28.50
CA GLY A 123 11.42 -2.66 -29.62
C GLY A 123 12.29 -1.43 -29.37
N GLY A 124 12.66 -1.12 -28.13
CA GLY A 124 13.55 0.01 -27.84
C GLY A 124 13.22 0.75 -26.54
N THR A 125 13.61 2.02 -26.47
CA THR A 125 13.11 2.93 -25.44
C THR A 125 11.64 3.29 -25.70
N HIS A 126 10.97 3.95 -24.75
CA HIS A 126 9.60 4.44 -24.95
C HIS A 126 9.49 5.29 -26.23
N GLU A 127 10.43 6.19 -26.46
CA GLU A 127 10.43 7.05 -27.64
C GLU A 127 10.66 6.27 -28.95
N ASP A 128 11.53 5.26 -28.93
CA ASP A 128 11.78 4.41 -30.11
C ASP A 128 10.51 3.68 -30.57
N ILE A 129 9.58 3.41 -29.64
CA ILE A 129 8.30 2.76 -29.91
C ILE A 129 7.12 3.74 -29.98
N GLY A 130 7.39 5.04 -30.03
CA GLY A 130 6.38 6.09 -30.21
C GLY A 130 5.60 6.47 -28.95
N LEU A 131 6.08 6.11 -27.77
CA LEU A 131 5.55 6.57 -26.48
C LEU A 131 6.32 7.78 -25.98
N THR A 132 5.65 8.59 -25.17
CA THR A 132 6.26 9.64 -24.37
C THR A 132 7.13 9.04 -23.25
N TRP A 133 8.09 9.83 -22.75
CA TRP A 133 8.98 9.39 -21.67
C TRP A 133 8.24 9.15 -20.34
N PHE A 134 7.05 9.72 -20.15
CA PHE A 134 6.30 9.66 -18.90
C PHE A 134 5.16 8.63 -18.91
N GLU A 135 4.78 8.09 -20.08
CA GLU A 135 3.79 7.01 -20.16
C GLU A 135 4.22 5.80 -19.34
N TRP A 136 3.23 5.06 -18.82
CA TRP A 136 3.49 3.76 -18.24
C TRP A 136 3.89 2.78 -19.33
N SER A 137 4.88 1.93 -19.06
CA SER A 137 5.39 0.98 -20.05
C SER A 137 4.33 0.04 -20.64
N ARG A 138 3.29 -0.32 -19.87
CA ARG A 138 2.07 -0.97 -20.40
C ARG A 138 0.83 -0.35 -19.77
N TRP A 139 0.01 0.25 -20.62
CA TRP A 139 -1.30 0.79 -20.27
C TRP A 139 -2.38 0.03 -21.06
N HIS A 140 -3.39 -0.51 -20.36
CA HIS A 140 -4.50 -1.26 -20.94
C HIS A 140 -5.83 -0.50 -20.75
N PRO A 141 -6.06 0.60 -21.51
CA PRO A 141 -7.27 1.41 -21.37
C PRO A 141 -8.56 0.63 -21.63
N GLU A 142 -8.50 -0.43 -22.44
CA GLU A 142 -9.62 -1.33 -22.71
C GLU A 142 -10.09 -2.11 -21.47
N ARG A 143 -9.21 -2.31 -20.48
CA ARG A 143 -9.54 -2.93 -19.19
C ARG A 143 -9.97 -1.89 -18.16
N PHE A 144 -9.40 -0.69 -18.22
CA PHE A 144 -9.75 0.41 -17.32
C PHE A 144 -11.14 1.00 -17.62
N SER A 145 -11.49 1.12 -18.90
CA SER A 145 -12.80 1.65 -19.35
C SER A 145 -14.01 0.82 -18.93
N VAL A 146 -13.82 -0.48 -18.64
CA VAL A 146 -14.85 -1.31 -18.01
C VAL A 146 -14.73 -1.13 -16.51
N ARG A 147 -15.60 -0.31 -15.91
CA ARG A 147 -15.49 0.10 -14.49
C ARG A 147 -15.52 -1.09 -13.52
N MET A 148 -16.52 -1.96 -13.61
CA MET A 148 -16.63 -3.13 -12.73
C MET A 148 -15.63 -4.21 -13.11
N GLY A 149 -15.12 -4.94 -12.12
CA GLY A 149 -14.27 -6.10 -12.35
C GLY A 149 -14.01 -6.89 -11.07
N ILE A 150 -13.55 -8.12 -11.20
CA ILE A 150 -13.21 -8.97 -10.06
C ILE A 150 -11.68 -9.00 -9.94
N GLY A 151 -11.14 -8.36 -8.90
CA GLY A 151 -9.72 -8.42 -8.57
C GLY A 151 -9.35 -9.78 -7.99
N MET A 152 -8.14 -10.27 -8.29
CA MET A 152 -7.63 -11.55 -7.78
C MET A 152 -6.20 -11.45 -7.27
N SER A 153 -5.84 -12.13 -6.19
CA SER A 153 -4.43 -12.24 -5.76
C SER A 153 -3.66 -13.21 -6.66
N PHE A 154 -2.60 -12.74 -7.32
CA PHE A 154 -1.79 -13.57 -8.24
C PHE A 154 -0.98 -14.65 -7.54
N VAL A 155 -0.40 -14.34 -6.37
CA VAL A 155 0.33 -15.30 -5.55
C VAL A 155 -0.20 -15.25 -4.13
N ALA A 156 -0.89 -16.30 -3.73
CA ALA A 156 -1.52 -16.41 -2.42
C ALA A 156 -1.58 -17.88 -1.99
N THR A 157 -1.82 -18.11 -0.71
CA THR A 157 -1.99 -19.48 -0.18
C THR A 157 -3.37 -20.04 -0.48
N HIS A 158 -4.35 -19.18 -0.71
CA HIS A 158 -5.75 -19.50 -1.01
C HIS A 158 -6.25 -18.55 -2.10
N ASN A 159 -7.28 -18.96 -2.82
CA ASN A 159 -8.02 -18.09 -3.72
C ASN A 159 -8.57 -16.87 -2.98
N GLN A 160 -8.38 -15.70 -3.55
CA GLN A 160 -8.84 -14.42 -3.01
C GLN A 160 -9.37 -13.60 -4.18
N PHE A 161 -10.68 -13.37 -4.18
CA PHE A 161 -11.38 -12.60 -5.20
C PHE A 161 -12.26 -11.52 -4.56
N SER A 162 -12.35 -10.35 -5.16
CA SER A 162 -13.17 -9.24 -4.64
C SER A 162 -13.66 -8.34 -5.76
N LEU A 163 -14.88 -7.82 -5.61
CA LEU A 163 -15.52 -6.96 -6.62
C LEU A 163 -15.02 -5.52 -6.50
N ASP A 164 -14.52 -4.99 -7.61
CA ASP A 164 -14.20 -3.57 -7.78
C ASP A 164 -15.37 -2.83 -8.45
N ARG A 165 -15.74 -1.70 -7.85
CA ARG A 165 -16.78 -0.78 -8.33
C ARG A 165 -16.22 0.60 -8.68
N THR A 166 -14.96 0.88 -8.34
CA THR A 166 -14.44 2.26 -8.28
C THR A 166 -13.43 2.59 -9.36
N GLY A 167 -13.18 1.70 -10.32
CA GLY A 167 -12.32 1.99 -11.48
C GLY A 167 -10.85 2.14 -11.08
N ARG A 168 -10.34 1.19 -10.27
CA ARG A 168 -8.94 1.17 -9.83
C ARG A 168 -8.02 0.60 -10.91
N VAL A 169 -6.71 0.83 -10.79
CA VAL A 169 -5.73 0.15 -11.64
C VAL A 169 -5.16 -1.06 -10.93
N PHE A 170 -5.02 -2.15 -11.68
CA PHE A 170 -4.58 -3.45 -11.19
C PHE A 170 -3.19 -3.74 -11.74
N ASN A 171 -2.22 -4.04 -10.88
CA ASN A 171 -0.88 -4.39 -11.33
C ASN A 171 -0.77 -5.90 -11.63
N ARG A 172 0.45 -6.41 -11.85
CA ARG A 172 0.67 -7.84 -12.13
C ARG A 172 0.37 -8.74 -10.92
N THR A 173 0.52 -8.24 -9.69
CA THR A 173 0.33 -9.03 -8.48
C THR A 173 -1.14 -9.15 -8.08
N ALA A 174 -2.00 -8.27 -8.61
CA ALA A 174 -3.45 -8.42 -8.54
C ALA A 174 -4.13 -8.26 -9.91
N PRO A 175 -4.14 -9.26 -10.80
CA PRO A 175 -4.90 -9.19 -12.05
C PRO A 175 -6.39 -8.91 -11.82
N VAL A 176 -7.07 -8.36 -12.82
CA VAL A 176 -8.52 -8.16 -12.81
C VAL A 176 -9.21 -8.98 -13.89
N ILE A 177 -10.39 -9.49 -13.57
CA ILE A 177 -11.31 -10.16 -14.47
C ILE A 177 -12.37 -9.14 -14.87
N LYS A 178 -12.53 -8.90 -16.18
CA LYS A 178 -13.54 -8.00 -16.74
C LYS A 178 -14.57 -8.81 -17.51
N LEU A 179 -15.84 -8.66 -17.14
CA LEU A 179 -16.98 -9.21 -17.89
C LEU A 179 -17.29 -8.32 -19.12
N PRO A 180 -18.14 -8.78 -20.05
CA PRO A 180 -18.64 -7.95 -21.15
C PRO A 180 -19.21 -6.61 -20.67
N SER A 181 -19.08 -5.58 -21.52
CA SER A 181 -19.68 -4.28 -21.21
C SER A 181 -21.20 -4.42 -21.13
N GLY A 182 -21.80 -3.91 -20.06
CA GLY A 182 -23.23 -4.06 -19.78
C GLY A 182 -23.58 -5.23 -18.85
N ALA A 183 -22.61 -6.08 -18.48
CA ALA A 183 -22.83 -7.07 -17.44
C ALA A 183 -23.25 -6.41 -16.12
N SER A 184 -24.33 -6.92 -15.53
CA SER A 184 -24.92 -6.47 -14.27
C SER A 184 -24.03 -6.82 -13.09
N GLU A 185 -24.28 -6.15 -11.96
CA GLU A 185 -23.60 -6.47 -10.70
C GLU A 185 -23.90 -7.91 -10.23
N ASP A 186 -25.13 -8.39 -10.41
CA ASP A 186 -25.52 -9.77 -10.08
C ASP A 186 -24.73 -10.81 -10.89
N GLU A 187 -24.41 -10.54 -12.16
CA GLU A 187 -23.55 -11.44 -12.95
C GLU A 187 -22.13 -11.50 -12.39
N HIS A 188 -21.59 -10.39 -11.90
CA HIS A 188 -20.30 -10.37 -11.23
C HIS A 188 -20.35 -11.12 -9.89
N LEU A 189 -21.39 -10.89 -9.07
CA LEU A 189 -21.54 -11.51 -7.76
C LEU A 189 -21.74 -13.03 -7.87
N ARG A 190 -22.51 -13.50 -8.88
CA ARG A 190 -22.65 -14.92 -9.19
C ARG A 190 -21.29 -15.60 -9.41
N LEU A 191 -20.46 -15.01 -10.25
CA LEU A 191 -19.13 -15.54 -10.53
C LEU A 191 -18.21 -15.41 -9.30
N LEU A 192 -18.28 -14.29 -8.59
CA LEU A 192 -17.48 -14.03 -7.39
C LEU A 192 -17.67 -15.12 -6.33
N GLY A 193 -18.91 -15.55 -6.08
CA GLY A 193 -19.19 -16.65 -5.15
C GLY A 193 -18.53 -17.96 -5.55
N MET A 194 -18.70 -18.36 -6.81
CA MET A 194 -18.05 -19.57 -7.33
C MET A 194 -16.53 -19.50 -7.17
N LEU A 195 -15.94 -18.35 -7.51
CA LEU A 195 -14.49 -18.14 -7.45
C LEU A 195 -13.93 -18.10 -6.02
N ASN A 196 -14.71 -17.65 -5.04
CA ASN A 196 -14.32 -17.61 -3.62
C ASN A 196 -14.62 -18.90 -2.85
N SER A 197 -15.14 -19.95 -3.51
CA SER A 197 -15.44 -21.24 -2.87
C SER A 197 -14.18 -22.07 -2.57
N SER A 198 -14.28 -22.94 -1.57
CA SER A 198 -13.28 -23.97 -1.27
C SER A 198 -13.08 -24.96 -2.45
N THR A 199 -14.13 -25.24 -3.23
CA THR A 199 -14.06 -26.05 -4.46
C THR A 199 -13.15 -25.41 -5.50
N ALA A 200 -13.31 -24.09 -5.73
CA ALA A 200 -12.43 -23.34 -6.62
C ALA A 200 -10.98 -23.33 -6.09
N CYS A 201 -10.79 -23.18 -4.77
CA CYS A 201 -9.47 -23.26 -4.15
C CYS A 201 -8.80 -24.62 -4.42
N PHE A 202 -9.52 -25.71 -4.16
CA PHE A 202 -9.04 -27.08 -4.40
C PHE A 202 -8.60 -27.25 -5.86
N TRP A 203 -9.49 -26.92 -6.80
CA TRP A 203 -9.22 -27.07 -8.24
C TRP A 203 -8.02 -26.24 -8.68
N LEU A 204 -7.96 -24.96 -8.27
CA LEU A 204 -6.87 -24.06 -8.61
C LEU A 204 -5.53 -24.60 -8.12
N LYS A 205 -5.46 -25.19 -6.92
CA LYS A 205 -4.24 -25.80 -6.40
C LYS A 205 -3.79 -27.05 -7.17
N GLN A 206 -4.69 -27.75 -7.86
CA GLN A 206 -4.32 -28.88 -8.72
C GLN A 206 -3.69 -28.44 -10.05
N VAL A 207 -4.10 -27.29 -10.58
CA VAL A 207 -3.71 -26.85 -11.94
C VAL A 207 -2.70 -25.69 -11.96
N SER A 208 -2.50 -25.03 -10.82
CA SER A 208 -1.62 -23.87 -10.67
C SER A 208 -0.24 -24.28 -10.17
N GLN A 209 0.75 -23.41 -10.37
CA GLN A 209 2.11 -23.67 -9.92
C GLN A 209 2.24 -23.44 -8.42
N ASP A 210 2.64 -24.48 -7.67
CA ASP A 210 3.12 -24.34 -6.29
C ASP A 210 4.47 -23.62 -6.29
N LYS A 211 4.57 -22.52 -5.53
CA LYS A 211 5.78 -21.72 -5.33
C LYS A 211 6.46 -22.04 -3.99
N GLY A 212 5.95 -23.02 -3.24
CA GLY A 212 6.38 -23.37 -1.90
C GLY A 212 6.21 -22.20 -0.94
N ASN A 213 7.13 -22.08 0.01
CA ASN A 213 7.11 -21.03 1.02
C ASN A 213 7.93 -19.80 0.59
N ARG A 214 7.48 -18.60 0.97
CA ARG A 214 8.24 -17.36 0.84
C ARG A 214 9.18 -17.17 2.04
N GLY A 215 10.45 -17.57 1.90
CA GLY A 215 11.49 -17.33 2.91
C GLY A 215 12.76 -18.12 2.64
N GLY A 216 13.92 -17.46 2.58
CA GLY A 216 15.24 -18.06 2.33
C GLY A 216 15.78 -18.97 3.45
N GLU A 217 15.03 -19.16 4.53
CA GLU A 217 15.32 -20.19 5.53
C GLU A 217 14.63 -21.50 5.13
N ARG A 218 15.43 -22.45 4.65
CA ARG A 218 15.06 -23.78 4.17
C ARG A 218 14.35 -24.70 5.19
N SER A 219 13.71 -24.20 6.26
CA SER A 219 13.25 -25.05 7.38
C SER A 219 11.81 -24.85 7.89
N THR A 220 10.96 -23.98 7.32
CA THR A 220 9.64 -23.67 7.93
C THR A 220 8.41 -24.24 7.23
N ALA A 221 8.53 -24.87 6.05
CA ALA A 221 7.39 -25.50 5.37
C ALA A 221 7.01 -26.84 6.04
N ARG A 222 6.33 -26.75 7.19
CA ARG A 222 5.86 -27.94 7.92
C ARG A 222 4.44 -28.36 7.50
N TYR A 223 3.63 -27.45 6.96
CA TYR A 223 2.22 -27.70 6.68
C TYR A 223 1.81 -27.25 5.27
N GLU A 224 1.08 -28.11 4.54
CA GLU A 224 0.61 -27.91 3.16
C GLU A 224 -0.19 -26.62 2.98
N TRP A 225 -1.00 -26.25 3.96
CA TRP A 225 -1.79 -25.03 3.87
C TRP A 225 -0.92 -23.79 3.75
N GLU A 226 0.35 -23.79 4.17
CA GLU A 226 1.29 -22.67 4.11
C GLU A 226 1.87 -22.37 2.71
N HIS A 227 1.73 -23.30 1.77
CA HIS A 227 2.30 -23.17 0.43
C HIS A 227 1.60 -22.06 -0.36
N PHE A 228 2.39 -21.24 -1.04
CA PHE A 228 1.92 -20.20 -1.94
C PHE A 228 1.74 -20.77 -3.35
N PHE A 229 0.62 -20.47 -3.99
CA PHE A 229 0.35 -20.85 -5.37
C PHE A 229 0.32 -19.61 -6.26
N GLU A 230 0.74 -19.77 -7.51
CA GLU A 230 0.57 -18.76 -8.56
C GLU A 230 -0.72 -19.00 -9.34
N PHE A 231 -1.77 -18.28 -8.98
CA PHE A 231 -3.07 -18.32 -9.66
C PHE A 231 -3.02 -17.41 -10.89
N THR A 232 -2.87 -18.01 -12.07
CA THR A 232 -2.82 -17.26 -13.34
C THR A 232 -4.20 -17.12 -13.98
N GLY A 233 -4.42 -16.00 -14.68
CA GLY A 233 -5.66 -15.78 -15.43
C GLY A 233 -5.89 -16.82 -16.54
N THR A 234 -4.83 -17.38 -17.13
CA THR A 234 -4.95 -18.47 -18.12
C THR A 234 -5.49 -19.75 -17.50
N LYS A 235 -5.00 -20.15 -16.31
CA LYS A 235 -5.54 -21.31 -15.62
C LYS A 235 -6.95 -21.06 -15.13
N LEU A 236 -7.22 -19.87 -14.59
CA LEU A 236 -8.55 -19.50 -14.10
C LEU A 236 -9.64 -19.59 -15.17
N GLN A 237 -9.32 -19.23 -16.41
CA GLN A 237 -10.27 -19.30 -17.53
C GLN A 237 -10.77 -20.73 -17.81
N GLU A 238 -10.02 -21.75 -17.44
CA GLU A 238 -10.40 -23.16 -17.61
C GLU A 238 -11.25 -23.71 -16.46
N PHE A 239 -11.55 -22.91 -15.44
CA PHE A 239 -12.34 -23.37 -14.29
C PHE A 239 -13.76 -23.75 -14.73
N PRO A 240 -14.19 -25.01 -14.50
CA PRO A 240 -15.49 -25.50 -14.94
C PRO A 240 -16.60 -24.91 -14.06
N LEU A 241 -17.65 -24.38 -14.71
CA LEU A 241 -18.79 -23.77 -14.03
C LEU A 241 -20.05 -24.64 -14.19
N PRO A 242 -20.81 -24.89 -13.10
CA PRO A 242 -22.07 -25.61 -13.14
C PRO A 242 -23.20 -24.74 -13.74
N SER A 243 -24.41 -25.31 -13.83
CA SER A 243 -25.59 -24.64 -14.39
C SER A 243 -26.16 -23.51 -13.52
N ALA A 244 -25.87 -23.49 -12.22
CA ALA A 244 -26.39 -22.51 -11.26
C ALA A 244 -25.29 -22.04 -10.28
N TYR A 245 -25.45 -20.83 -9.73
CA TYR A 245 -24.44 -20.12 -8.92
C TYR A 245 -25.04 -19.57 -7.62
N PRO A 246 -24.25 -19.42 -6.54
CA PRO A 246 -24.72 -19.04 -5.20
C PRO A 246 -24.95 -17.52 -5.05
N LEU A 247 -25.82 -16.92 -5.87
CA LEU A 247 -25.99 -15.45 -5.92
C LEU A 247 -26.37 -14.84 -4.58
N GLU A 248 -27.39 -15.37 -3.89
CA GLU A 248 -27.92 -14.75 -2.68
C GLU A 248 -26.86 -14.68 -1.56
N LEU A 249 -26.15 -15.79 -1.32
CA LEU A 249 -25.03 -15.81 -0.38
C LEU A 249 -23.88 -14.88 -0.82
N SER A 250 -23.56 -14.85 -2.12
CA SER A 250 -22.51 -13.97 -2.64
C SER A 250 -22.84 -12.50 -2.44
N ARG A 251 -24.11 -12.12 -2.64
CA ARG A 251 -24.61 -10.76 -2.42
C ARG A 251 -24.56 -10.39 -0.94
N GLU A 252 -24.99 -11.29 -0.05
CA GLU A 252 -24.96 -11.04 1.39
C GLU A 252 -23.52 -10.90 1.90
N ILE A 253 -22.60 -11.79 1.50
CA ILE A 253 -21.19 -11.73 1.91
C ILE A 253 -20.51 -10.47 1.37
N ASP A 254 -20.69 -10.13 0.09
CA ASP A 254 -20.13 -8.89 -0.46
C ASP A 254 -20.71 -7.65 0.24
N GLY A 255 -22.02 -7.61 0.50
CA GLY A 255 -22.65 -6.53 1.27
C GLY A 255 -22.07 -6.39 2.68
N LEU A 256 -21.85 -7.51 3.37
CA LEU A 256 -21.17 -7.53 4.67
C LEU A 256 -19.70 -7.12 4.55
N ALA A 257 -19.00 -7.48 3.48
CA ALA A 257 -17.62 -7.05 3.24
C ALA A 257 -17.54 -5.52 3.06
N GLN A 258 -18.50 -4.92 2.35
CA GLN A 258 -18.62 -3.46 2.26
C GLN A 258 -18.91 -2.86 3.64
N ARG A 259 -19.85 -3.44 4.41
CA ARG A 259 -20.14 -2.97 5.77
C ARG A 259 -18.92 -3.05 6.67
N LEU A 260 -18.20 -4.16 6.65
CA LEU A 260 -16.99 -4.40 7.43
C LEU A 260 -15.92 -3.33 7.16
N ALA A 261 -15.78 -2.90 5.91
CA ALA A 261 -14.86 -1.81 5.54
C ALA A 261 -15.26 -0.48 6.19
N THR A 262 -16.56 -0.17 6.25
CA THR A 262 -17.08 1.07 6.85
C THR A 262 -16.99 1.13 8.38
N VAL A 263 -16.83 -0.03 9.03
CA VAL A 263 -16.69 -0.13 10.50
C VAL A 263 -15.27 -0.51 10.93
N SER A 264 -14.31 -0.40 10.01
CA SER A 264 -12.89 -0.52 10.35
C SER A 264 -12.41 0.66 11.20
N PRO A 265 -11.31 0.52 11.97
CA PRO A 265 -10.75 1.65 12.72
C PRO A 265 -10.35 2.83 11.84
N ALA A 266 -9.83 2.57 10.62
CA ALA A 266 -9.51 3.60 9.65
C ALA A 266 -10.77 4.36 9.20
N ALA A 267 -11.84 3.66 8.80
CA ALA A 267 -13.09 4.31 8.41
C ALA A 267 -13.74 5.09 9.57
N ALA A 268 -13.61 4.60 10.81
CA ALA A 268 -14.08 5.32 11.99
C ALA A 268 -13.31 6.64 12.23
N ALA A 269 -12.02 6.68 11.87
CA ALA A 269 -11.15 7.85 11.94
C ALA A 269 -11.32 8.80 10.75
N ASP A 270 -11.54 8.28 9.53
CA ASP A 270 -11.76 9.10 8.34
C ASP A 270 -13.11 9.83 8.40
N SER A 271 -14.13 9.19 8.99
CA SER A 271 -15.48 9.76 9.11
C SER A 271 -15.64 10.79 10.23
N GLY A 272 -14.59 11.03 11.03
CA GLY A 272 -14.61 12.00 12.12
C GLY A 272 -13.67 11.62 13.26
N VAL A 273 -13.73 12.37 14.36
CA VAL A 273 -12.82 12.20 15.50
C VAL A 273 -12.97 10.79 16.12
N PRO A 274 -11.88 10.00 16.22
CA PRO A 274 -11.89 8.75 16.98
C PRO A 274 -12.13 9.01 18.47
N THR A 275 -13.26 8.54 19.00
CA THR A 275 -13.52 8.50 20.44
C THR A 275 -13.54 7.06 20.93
N ARG A 276 -13.42 6.85 22.25
CA ARG A 276 -13.50 5.51 22.85
C ARG A 276 -14.82 4.83 22.52
N GLU A 277 -15.91 5.58 22.58
CA GLU A 277 -17.27 5.10 22.33
C GLU A 277 -17.44 4.72 20.85
N ARG A 278 -16.98 5.57 19.92
CA ARG A 278 -17.03 5.29 18.48
C ARG A 278 -16.22 4.06 18.12
N LEU A 279 -14.99 3.94 18.65
CA LEU A 279 -14.14 2.79 18.40
C LEU A 279 -14.68 1.51 19.04
N ALA A 280 -15.29 1.59 20.23
CA ALA A 280 -15.92 0.43 20.87
C ALA A 280 -17.13 -0.06 20.07
N ALA A 281 -18.01 0.84 19.63
CA ALA A 281 -19.16 0.49 18.79
C ALA A 281 -18.71 -0.10 17.45
N ALA A 282 -17.71 0.51 16.80
CA ALA A 282 -17.14 -0.01 15.56
C ALA A 282 -16.49 -1.40 15.78
N ARG A 283 -15.81 -1.63 16.92
CA ARG A 283 -15.20 -2.92 17.27
C ARG A 283 -16.24 -4.02 17.40
N GLU A 284 -17.31 -3.77 18.16
CA GLU A 284 -18.40 -4.74 18.35
C GLU A 284 -19.04 -5.10 17.00
N GLU A 285 -19.37 -4.09 16.20
CA GLU A 285 -19.96 -4.30 14.88
C GLU A 285 -19.00 -5.00 13.92
N TRP A 286 -17.72 -4.63 13.90
CA TRP A 286 -16.71 -5.27 13.06
C TRP A 286 -16.57 -6.76 13.39
N HIS A 287 -16.56 -7.13 14.67
CA HIS A 287 -16.49 -8.53 15.08
C HIS A 287 -17.76 -9.31 14.69
N SER A 288 -18.94 -8.73 14.89
CA SER A 288 -20.23 -9.35 14.52
C SER A 288 -20.34 -9.54 13.01
N VAL A 289 -20.10 -8.48 12.21
CA VAL A 289 -20.14 -8.53 10.74
C VAL A 289 -19.15 -9.57 10.22
N ARG A 290 -17.92 -9.60 10.75
CA ARG A 290 -16.92 -10.59 10.34
C ARG A 290 -17.32 -12.01 10.71
N ALA A 291 -17.89 -12.23 11.90
CA ALA A 291 -18.37 -13.55 12.32
C ALA A 291 -19.55 -14.04 11.43
N ARG A 292 -20.42 -13.12 10.99
CA ARG A 292 -21.46 -13.42 10.00
C ARG A 292 -20.87 -13.76 8.63
N MET A 293 -19.87 -13.02 8.14
CA MET A 293 -19.17 -13.34 6.89
C MET A 293 -18.54 -14.73 6.91
N ILE A 294 -17.92 -15.12 8.05
CA ILE A 294 -17.36 -16.47 8.24
C ILE A 294 -18.46 -17.52 8.11
N ALA A 295 -19.59 -17.32 8.80
CA ALA A 295 -20.72 -18.24 8.77
C ALA A 295 -21.27 -18.44 7.35
N LEU A 296 -21.52 -17.34 6.63
CA LEU A 296 -22.06 -17.40 5.27
C LEU A 296 -21.07 -17.94 4.26
N GLN A 297 -19.76 -17.75 4.45
CA GLN A 297 -18.75 -18.40 3.62
C GLN A 297 -18.80 -19.92 3.78
N GLU A 298 -19.09 -20.44 4.98
CA GLU A 298 -19.32 -21.88 5.16
C GLU A 298 -20.58 -22.33 4.41
N GLU A 299 -21.69 -21.61 4.54
CA GLU A 299 -22.91 -21.91 3.77
C GLU A 299 -22.67 -21.88 2.26
N LEU A 300 -21.86 -20.93 1.78
CA LEU A 300 -21.50 -20.81 0.37
C LEU A 300 -20.70 -22.02 -0.11
N ASP A 301 -19.71 -22.47 0.67
CA ASP A 301 -18.93 -23.65 0.32
C ASP A 301 -19.83 -24.90 0.23
N TRP A 302 -20.72 -25.10 1.22
CA TRP A 302 -21.66 -26.23 1.22
C TRP A 302 -22.68 -26.16 0.08
N GLN A 303 -23.20 -24.97 -0.24
CA GLN A 303 -24.07 -24.78 -1.40
C GLN A 303 -23.33 -25.12 -2.71
N VAL A 304 -22.08 -24.69 -2.84
CA VAL A 304 -21.25 -24.98 -4.03
C VAL A 304 -20.99 -26.47 -4.15
N TYR A 305 -20.79 -27.21 -3.05
CA TYR A 305 -20.69 -28.67 -3.12
C TYR A 305 -21.95 -29.31 -3.73
N SER A 306 -23.14 -28.87 -3.31
CA SER A 306 -24.41 -29.32 -3.91
C SER A 306 -24.54 -28.92 -5.39
N LEU A 307 -24.12 -27.71 -5.77
CA LEU A 307 -24.16 -27.24 -7.17
C LEU A 307 -23.27 -28.06 -8.11
N TYR A 308 -22.17 -28.63 -7.60
CA TYR A 308 -21.33 -29.57 -8.35
C TYR A 308 -21.81 -31.03 -8.23
N GLY A 309 -22.89 -31.29 -7.50
CA GLY A 309 -23.41 -32.65 -7.25
C GLY A 309 -22.56 -33.49 -6.30
N LEU A 310 -21.69 -32.89 -5.49
CA LEU A 310 -20.78 -33.62 -4.59
C LEU A 310 -21.47 -34.22 -3.35
N LEU A 311 -22.76 -33.89 -3.15
CA LEU A 311 -23.57 -34.26 -2.01
C LEU A 311 -24.87 -34.92 -2.49
N ASP A 312 -25.31 -35.95 -1.76
CA ASP A 312 -26.60 -36.62 -2.03
C ASP A 312 -27.80 -35.83 -1.48
N GLU A 313 -27.56 -34.91 -0.55
CA GLU A 313 -28.56 -34.03 0.05
C GLU A 313 -28.02 -32.58 0.17
N GLU A 314 -28.93 -31.61 0.29
CA GLU A 314 -28.55 -30.22 0.55
C GLU A 314 -28.19 -30.05 2.02
N LEU A 315 -26.95 -29.61 2.29
CA LEU A 315 -26.40 -29.43 3.63
C LEU A 315 -26.14 -27.96 3.95
N THR A 316 -26.99 -27.08 3.46
CA THR A 316 -27.07 -25.67 3.86
C THR A 316 -28.08 -25.53 5.00
N ALA A 317 -27.80 -24.65 5.96
CA ALA A 317 -28.77 -24.33 7.00
C ALA A 317 -29.78 -23.30 6.49
N PRO A 318 -31.04 -23.31 6.97
CA PRO A 318 -31.97 -22.23 6.68
C PRO A 318 -31.38 -20.86 7.04
N ALA A 319 -31.56 -19.86 6.17
CA ALA A 319 -30.87 -18.57 6.30
C ALA A 319 -31.05 -17.89 7.68
N GLY A 320 -32.23 -18.08 8.31
CA GLY A 320 -32.54 -17.54 9.63
C GLY A 320 -31.96 -18.31 10.82
N SER A 321 -31.44 -19.52 10.62
CA SER A 321 -30.86 -20.35 11.69
C SER A 321 -29.33 -20.41 11.67
N VAL A 322 -28.68 -19.85 10.66
CA VAL A 322 -27.21 -19.69 10.59
C VAL A 322 -26.74 -18.70 11.67
N PRO A 323 -25.97 -19.11 12.69
CA PRO A 323 -25.45 -18.21 13.70
C PRO A 323 -24.22 -17.45 13.20
N GLU A 324 -23.79 -16.42 13.94
CA GLU A 324 -22.43 -15.89 13.82
C GLU A 324 -21.42 -16.96 14.25
N LEU A 325 -20.33 -17.15 13.48
CA LEU A 325 -19.31 -18.15 13.80
C LEU A 325 -17.99 -17.52 14.24
N LYS A 326 -17.42 -18.07 15.32
CA LYS A 326 -16.04 -17.81 15.72
C LYS A 326 -15.09 -18.79 15.04
N LEU A 327 -13.82 -18.40 14.92
CA LEU A 327 -12.78 -19.32 14.46
C LEU A 327 -12.62 -20.47 15.47
N GLY A 328 -12.70 -21.70 14.97
CA GLY A 328 -12.74 -22.94 15.74
C GLY A 328 -14.08 -23.65 15.65
N GLU A 329 -15.15 -22.92 15.32
CA GLU A 329 -16.52 -23.42 15.34
C GLU A 329 -16.98 -23.96 13.97
N ARG A 330 -16.14 -23.90 12.94
CA ARG A 330 -16.47 -24.43 11.61
C ARG A 330 -16.31 -25.96 11.57
N ALA A 331 -17.10 -26.63 10.74
CA ALA A 331 -17.16 -28.09 10.70
C ALA A 331 -15.77 -28.75 10.51
N PHE A 332 -14.96 -28.26 9.56
CA PHE A 332 -13.60 -28.79 9.36
C PHE A 332 -12.65 -28.50 10.53
N GLU A 333 -12.82 -27.38 11.23
CA GLU A 333 -12.00 -27.03 12.41
C GLU A 333 -12.33 -27.95 13.58
N ILE A 334 -13.61 -28.30 13.75
CA ILE A 334 -14.05 -29.26 14.77
C ILE A 334 -13.49 -30.66 14.46
N VAL A 335 -13.57 -31.11 13.20
CA VAL A 335 -12.95 -32.38 12.77
C VAL A 335 -11.44 -32.35 13.00
N LEU A 336 -10.77 -31.25 12.63
CA LEU A 336 -9.33 -31.09 12.83
C LEU A 336 -8.97 -31.12 14.33
N ALA A 337 -9.73 -30.43 15.19
CA ALA A 337 -9.51 -30.41 16.63
C ALA A 337 -9.69 -31.80 17.25
N ARG A 338 -10.71 -32.56 16.81
CA ARG A 338 -10.93 -33.96 17.26
C ARG A 338 -9.75 -34.85 16.90
N LYS A 339 -9.23 -34.74 15.66
CA LYS A 339 -8.05 -35.50 15.23
C LYS A 339 -6.80 -35.14 16.02
N VAL A 340 -6.62 -33.86 16.35
CA VAL A 340 -5.51 -33.42 17.23
C VAL A 340 -5.67 -34.00 18.63
N ALA A 341 -6.87 -33.95 19.21
CA ALA A 341 -7.15 -34.51 20.54
C ALA A 341 -6.96 -36.03 20.60
N ALA A 342 -7.27 -36.73 19.50
CA ALA A 342 -7.04 -38.17 19.34
C ALA A 342 -5.57 -38.53 19.03
N GLY A 343 -4.68 -37.54 18.80
CA GLY A 343 -3.29 -37.76 18.42
C GLY A 343 -3.10 -38.26 16.98
N GLU A 344 -4.13 -38.18 16.13
CA GLU A 344 -4.10 -38.61 14.74
C GLU A 344 -3.38 -37.61 13.83
N THR A 345 -3.28 -36.35 14.24
CA THR A 345 -2.59 -35.30 13.48
C THR A 345 -2.01 -34.22 14.38
N GLU A 346 -0.96 -33.56 13.91
CA GLU A 346 -0.38 -32.36 14.53
C GLU A 346 -0.57 -31.16 13.61
N THR A 347 -0.94 -29.99 14.16
CA THR A 347 -1.15 -28.78 13.36
C THR A 347 -0.79 -27.51 14.13
N GLN A 348 -0.38 -26.48 13.41
CA GLN A 348 -0.24 -25.10 13.93
C GLN A 348 -1.40 -24.20 13.50
N TRP A 349 -2.44 -24.76 12.87
CA TRP A 349 -3.60 -24.02 12.38
C TRP A 349 -4.21 -23.12 13.46
N PHE A 350 -4.54 -23.68 14.62
CA PHE A 350 -5.20 -22.98 15.71
C PHE A 350 -4.34 -21.82 16.25
N ALA A 351 -3.06 -22.11 16.53
CA ALA A 351 -2.13 -21.13 17.07
C ALA A 351 -1.85 -19.97 16.08
N ARG A 352 -1.63 -20.26 14.79
CA ARG A 352 -1.29 -19.22 13.79
C ARG A 352 -2.46 -18.33 13.39
N HIS A 353 -3.70 -18.79 13.55
CA HIS A 353 -4.89 -18.04 13.14
C HIS A 353 -5.72 -17.53 14.31
N SER A 354 -5.19 -17.61 15.54
CA SER A 354 -5.90 -17.22 16.76
C SER A 354 -7.28 -17.88 16.88
N SER A 355 -7.35 -19.15 16.47
CA SER A 355 -8.56 -19.98 16.49
C SER A 355 -8.53 -20.90 17.70
N MET A 356 -9.68 -21.13 18.34
CA MET A 356 -9.75 -22.07 19.47
C MET A 356 -9.98 -23.51 18.96
N PRO A 357 -9.26 -24.52 19.46
CA PRO A 357 -9.52 -25.92 19.13
C PRO A 357 -10.77 -26.42 19.87
N ILE A 358 -11.89 -26.51 19.17
CA ILE A 358 -13.18 -26.93 19.73
C ILE A 358 -13.50 -28.35 19.25
N THR A 359 -13.73 -29.29 20.18
CA THR A 359 -14.05 -30.69 19.85
C THR A 359 -15.54 -31.02 19.96
N GLU A 360 -16.29 -30.20 20.70
CA GLU A 360 -17.73 -30.36 20.96
C GLU A 360 -18.52 -29.27 20.25
N LEU A 361 -19.74 -29.57 19.82
CA LEU A 361 -20.57 -28.57 19.12
C LEU A 361 -21.01 -27.47 20.09
N PRO A 362 -20.80 -26.18 19.77
CA PRO A 362 -21.12 -25.07 20.64
C PRO A 362 -22.55 -25.07 21.17
N ALA A 363 -22.71 -24.89 22.49
CA ALA A 363 -23.99 -24.93 23.19
C ALA A 363 -24.96 -23.81 22.81
N HIS A 364 -24.47 -22.71 22.24
CA HIS A 364 -25.27 -21.55 21.88
C HIS A 364 -25.95 -21.67 20.49
N TRP A 365 -25.59 -22.69 19.71
CA TRP A 365 -26.24 -22.96 18.43
C TRP A 365 -27.65 -23.49 18.61
N SER A 366 -28.55 -23.17 17.68
CA SER A 366 -29.86 -23.79 17.60
C SER A 366 -29.75 -25.30 17.32
N ASP A 367 -30.75 -26.06 17.75
CA ASP A 367 -30.81 -27.50 17.47
C ASP A 367 -30.78 -27.79 15.96
N GLU A 368 -31.42 -26.92 15.16
CA GLU A 368 -31.44 -27.04 13.70
C GLU A 368 -30.05 -26.88 13.08
N TYR A 369 -29.31 -25.84 13.47
CA TYR A 369 -27.96 -25.62 12.95
C TYR A 369 -26.99 -26.70 13.44
N ARG A 370 -27.11 -27.13 14.70
CA ARG A 370 -26.35 -28.25 15.27
C ARG A 370 -26.54 -29.52 14.45
N ALA A 371 -27.79 -29.88 14.12
CA ALA A 371 -28.09 -31.07 13.31
C ALA A 371 -27.51 -30.99 11.88
N ILE A 372 -27.46 -29.79 11.28
CA ILE A 372 -26.77 -29.58 9.99
C ILE A 372 -25.27 -29.80 10.14
N VAL A 373 -24.62 -29.21 11.16
CA VAL A 373 -23.18 -29.35 11.35
C VAL A 373 -22.78 -30.79 11.71
N GLU A 374 -23.60 -31.53 12.46
CA GLU A 374 -23.38 -32.96 12.72
C GLU A 374 -23.34 -33.77 11.42
N ARG A 375 -24.28 -33.53 10.50
CA ARG A 375 -24.28 -34.16 9.18
C ARG A 375 -23.08 -33.74 8.34
N ARG A 376 -22.74 -32.45 8.34
CA ARG A 376 -21.52 -31.95 7.68
C ARG A 376 -20.27 -32.67 8.18
N ILE A 377 -20.11 -32.84 9.49
CA ILE A 377 -18.99 -33.57 10.10
C ILE A 377 -18.99 -35.04 9.63
N ALA A 378 -20.14 -35.72 9.68
CA ALA A 378 -20.25 -37.10 9.21
C ALA A 378 -19.87 -37.24 7.72
N VAL A 379 -20.26 -36.28 6.88
CA VAL A 379 -19.89 -36.24 5.46
C VAL A 379 -18.39 -35.95 5.29
N ILE A 380 -17.79 -35.05 6.06
CA ILE A 380 -16.34 -34.81 6.02
C ILE A 380 -15.55 -36.08 6.35
N GLU A 381 -16.03 -36.86 7.32
CA GLU A 381 -15.38 -38.09 7.78
C GLU A 381 -15.63 -39.28 6.83
N GLY A 382 -16.82 -39.36 6.21
CA GLY A 382 -17.25 -40.49 5.38
C GLY A 382 -17.07 -40.32 3.87
N ASN A 383 -17.17 -39.09 3.34
CA ASN A 383 -17.04 -38.80 1.90
C ASN A 383 -15.63 -38.31 1.59
N ARG A 384 -14.84 -39.15 0.91
CA ARG A 384 -13.44 -38.88 0.58
C ARG A 384 -13.23 -37.60 -0.24
N ASN A 385 -14.17 -37.25 -1.12
CA ASN A 385 -14.07 -36.05 -1.96
C ASN A 385 -14.28 -34.79 -1.13
N ILE A 386 -15.34 -34.74 -0.32
CA ILE A 386 -15.58 -33.62 0.61
C ILE A 386 -14.45 -33.51 1.62
N GLY A 387 -14.00 -34.64 2.17
CA GLY A 387 -12.89 -34.69 3.09
C GLY A 387 -11.55 -34.22 2.50
N LEU A 388 -11.39 -34.05 1.18
CA LEU A 388 -10.23 -33.40 0.55
C LEU A 388 -10.35 -31.87 0.49
N ILE A 389 -11.58 -31.36 0.36
CA ILE A 389 -11.89 -29.93 0.24
C ILE A 389 -12.06 -29.30 1.63
N GLU A 390 -12.70 -29.98 2.57
CA GLU A 390 -12.92 -29.52 3.95
C GLU A 390 -11.65 -29.72 4.80
N ARG A 391 -10.61 -28.95 4.45
CA ARG A 391 -9.30 -28.94 5.10
C ARG A 391 -8.67 -27.54 5.13
N PRO A 392 -7.69 -27.30 6.02
CA PRO A 392 -6.91 -26.07 6.06
C PRO A 392 -6.35 -25.57 4.73
N GLU A 393 -6.10 -26.47 3.77
CA GLU A 393 -5.54 -26.15 2.46
C GLU A 393 -6.55 -25.49 1.51
N CYS A 394 -7.85 -25.68 1.70
CA CYS A 394 -8.86 -25.12 0.80
C CYS A 394 -9.80 -24.15 1.52
N LYS A 395 -9.95 -24.28 2.84
CA LYS A 395 -10.84 -23.43 3.63
C LYS A 395 -10.19 -22.09 3.96
N ARG A 396 -10.96 -21.02 3.78
CA ARG A 396 -10.51 -19.64 4.03
C ARG A 396 -10.01 -19.47 5.46
N ARG A 397 -8.85 -18.82 5.61
CA ARG A 397 -8.18 -18.65 6.91
C ARG A 397 -8.74 -17.53 7.77
N TRP A 398 -9.26 -16.48 7.12
CA TRP A 398 -9.71 -15.25 7.78
C TRP A 398 -8.60 -14.55 8.61
N ALA A 399 -7.34 -14.65 8.21
CA ALA A 399 -6.23 -14.06 8.95
C ALA A 399 -6.25 -12.52 8.88
N SER A 400 -6.25 -11.87 10.05
CA SER A 400 -6.20 -10.41 10.23
C SER A 400 -5.00 -10.04 11.11
N GLU A 401 -4.52 -8.80 11.01
CA GLU A 401 -3.52 -8.24 11.94
C GLU A 401 -4.09 -7.98 13.35
N GLY A 402 -5.42 -8.04 13.50
CA GLY A 402 -6.13 -7.85 14.76
C GLY A 402 -6.57 -6.40 14.98
N TRP A 403 -7.68 -6.23 15.72
CA TRP A 403 -8.31 -4.93 15.95
C TRP A 403 -7.34 -3.91 16.56
N ASP A 404 -6.58 -4.30 17.58
CA ASP A 404 -5.73 -3.38 18.31
C ASP A 404 -4.58 -2.82 17.43
N ALA A 405 -4.03 -3.63 16.52
CA ALA A 405 -3.02 -3.18 15.55
C ALA A 405 -3.62 -2.24 14.49
N MET A 406 -4.79 -2.61 13.92
CA MET A 406 -5.54 -1.77 13.00
C MET A 406 -5.90 -0.42 13.63
N GLN A 407 -6.34 -0.44 14.90
CA GLN A 407 -6.68 0.76 15.66
C GLN A 407 -5.44 1.63 15.90
N ALA A 408 -4.33 1.06 16.37
CA ALA A 408 -3.10 1.81 16.60
C ALA A 408 -2.63 2.52 15.32
N LYS A 409 -2.69 1.84 14.17
CA LYS A 409 -2.37 2.43 12.86
C LYS A 409 -3.33 3.57 12.50
N ALA A 410 -4.64 3.35 12.59
CA ALA A 410 -5.63 4.38 12.26
C ALA A 410 -5.50 5.65 13.14
N LEU A 411 -5.26 5.49 14.44
CA LEU A 411 -5.05 6.63 15.35
C LEU A 411 -3.74 7.37 15.05
N ARG A 412 -2.68 6.62 14.72
CA ARG A 412 -1.39 7.18 14.31
C ARG A 412 -1.55 8.04 13.06
N ASP A 413 -2.19 7.50 12.04
CA ASP A 413 -2.36 8.15 10.74
C ASP A 413 -3.27 9.39 10.89
N TRP A 414 -4.36 9.30 11.67
CA TRP A 414 -5.22 10.45 12.00
C TRP A 414 -4.46 11.59 12.69
N LEU A 415 -3.60 11.29 13.68
CA LEU A 415 -2.80 12.31 14.38
C LEU A 415 -1.78 12.94 13.44
N LEU A 416 -1.18 12.12 12.58
CA LEU A 416 -0.28 12.59 11.55
C LEU A 416 -1.00 13.53 10.59
N ASP A 417 -2.22 13.23 10.15
CA ASP A 417 -3.00 14.10 9.26
C ASP A 417 -3.28 15.45 9.92
N ARG A 418 -3.57 15.46 11.23
CA ARG A 418 -3.66 16.72 12.00
C ARG A 418 -2.36 17.50 12.04
N CYS A 419 -1.20 16.83 12.10
CA CYS A 419 0.10 17.51 12.01
C CYS A 419 0.36 18.12 10.63
N GLU A 420 -0.34 17.72 9.57
CA GLU A 420 -0.19 18.30 8.22
C GLU A 420 -1.17 19.42 7.91
N ALA A 421 -2.07 19.76 8.84
CA ALA A 421 -3.08 20.79 8.60
C ALA A 421 -2.45 22.11 8.15
N ARG A 422 -2.91 22.66 7.02
CA ARG A 422 -2.28 23.80 6.32
C ARG A 422 -2.07 24.99 7.25
N GLU A 423 -3.06 25.30 8.07
CA GLU A 423 -3.05 26.42 9.02
C GLU A 423 -1.88 26.41 10.02
N LEU A 424 -1.25 25.25 10.24
CA LEU A 424 -0.08 25.14 11.11
C LEU A 424 1.19 25.69 10.42
N TRP A 425 1.24 25.61 9.09
CA TRP A 425 2.45 25.77 8.29
C TRP A 425 2.52 27.11 7.56
N TYR A 426 1.55 27.99 7.79
CA TYR A 426 1.50 29.33 7.22
C TYR A 426 1.20 30.39 8.29
N GLN A 427 1.73 31.60 8.11
CA GLN A 427 1.44 32.78 8.91
C GLN A 427 1.25 33.99 8.00
N HIS A 428 0.58 35.03 8.50
CA HIS A 428 0.43 36.28 7.76
C HIS A 428 1.44 37.32 8.27
N VAL A 429 2.27 37.85 7.37
CA VAL A 429 3.23 38.93 7.64
C VAL A 429 2.97 40.04 6.61
N ASP A 430 2.71 41.26 7.09
CA ASP A 430 2.36 42.42 6.25
C ASP A 430 1.21 42.16 5.24
N GLY A 431 0.26 41.31 5.64
CA GLY A 431 -0.89 40.96 4.81
C GLY A 431 -0.64 39.86 3.77
N LEU A 432 0.58 39.33 3.68
CA LEU A 432 0.94 38.22 2.80
C LEU A 432 1.06 36.92 3.60
N GLU A 433 0.52 35.83 3.07
CA GLU A 433 0.69 34.49 3.62
C GLU A 433 2.11 33.99 3.34
N GLN A 434 2.79 33.47 4.36
CA GLN A 434 4.18 33.02 4.29
C GLN A 434 4.34 31.66 4.98
N PRO A 435 5.17 30.76 4.42
CA PRO A 435 5.47 29.48 5.05
C PRO A 435 6.24 29.68 6.37
N ARG A 436 5.92 28.89 7.39
CA ARG A 436 6.59 28.94 8.70
C ARG A 436 7.02 27.55 9.17
N PRO A 437 8.30 27.36 9.55
CA PRO A 437 8.70 26.13 10.24
C PRO A 437 8.34 26.20 11.74
N LEU A 438 8.06 25.04 12.33
CA LEU A 438 7.75 24.87 13.76
C LEU A 438 8.65 23.78 14.34
N THR A 439 9.05 23.92 15.60
CA THR A 439 9.67 22.80 16.32
C THR A 439 8.61 21.78 16.71
N THR A 440 8.97 20.50 16.91
CA THR A 440 7.97 19.49 17.33
C THR A 440 7.31 19.86 18.67
N ALA A 441 8.00 20.62 19.53
CA ALA A 441 7.40 21.18 20.74
C ALA A 441 6.38 22.28 20.42
N GLN A 442 6.72 23.24 19.55
CA GLN A 442 5.78 24.28 19.10
C GLN A 442 4.56 23.70 18.38
N LEU A 443 4.77 22.69 17.52
CA LEU A 443 3.70 21.97 16.85
C LEU A 443 2.75 21.33 17.87
N ALA A 444 3.29 20.69 18.91
CA ALA A 444 2.48 20.16 20.00
C ALA A 444 1.75 21.26 20.79
N ASP A 445 2.36 22.43 21.00
CA ASP A 445 1.71 23.56 21.67
C ASP A 445 0.55 24.15 20.85
N GLU A 446 0.69 24.25 19.53
CA GLU A 446 -0.40 24.66 18.64
C GLU A 446 -1.55 23.65 18.68
N LEU A 447 -1.22 22.36 18.56
CA LEU A 447 -2.19 21.26 18.60
C LEU A 447 -2.82 21.05 19.99
N ARG A 448 -2.19 21.52 21.08
CA ARG A 448 -2.74 21.41 22.45
C ARG A 448 -4.06 22.19 22.61
N ARG A 449 -4.35 23.14 21.71
CA ARG A 449 -5.62 23.87 21.69
C ARG A 449 -6.76 23.07 21.05
N ASP A 450 -6.44 21.98 20.35
CA ASP A 450 -7.40 21.09 19.72
C ASP A 450 -7.76 19.95 20.70
N ALA A 451 -9.01 20.00 21.21
CA ALA A 451 -9.53 19.00 22.14
C ALA A 451 -9.63 17.60 21.50
N ASP A 452 -9.85 17.53 20.18
CA ASP A 452 -9.92 16.27 19.45
C ASP A 452 -8.53 15.62 19.38
N VAL A 453 -7.48 16.42 19.13
CA VAL A 453 -6.10 15.92 19.13
C VAL A 453 -5.72 15.38 20.50
N LEU A 454 -6.04 16.08 21.59
CA LEU A 454 -5.78 15.58 22.95
C LEU A 454 -6.51 14.26 23.24
N THR A 455 -7.76 14.15 22.80
CA THR A 455 -8.57 12.94 22.95
C THR A 455 -7.92 11.77 22.22
N VAL A 456 -7.59 11.95 20.95
CA VAL A 456 -7.01 10.89 20.11
C VAL A 456 -5.60 10.52 20.56
N ALA A 457 -4.77 11.50 20.94
CA ALA A 457 -3.43 11.25 21.46
C ALA A 457 -3.47 10.39 22.73
N ASN A 458 -4.43 10.62 23.63
CA ASN A 458 -4.60 9.80 24.83
C ASN A 458 -5.14 8.38 24.53
N LEU A 459 -5.85 8.18 23.41
CA LEU A 459 -6.22 6.84 22.95
C LEU A 459 -5.04 6.11 22.30
N TYR A 460 -4.21 6.82 21.54
CA TYR A 460 -3.03 6.30 20.86
C TYR A 460 -1.89 5.95 21.84
N ALA A 461 -1.60 6.86 22.78
CA ALA A 461 -0.51 6.76 23.73
C ALA A 461 -0.97 7.21 25.14
N PRO A 462 -1.73 6.37 25.87
CA PRO A 462 -2.34 6.75 27.14
C PRO A 462 -1.33 7.28 28.17
N GLY A 463 -1.63 8.45 28.75
CA GLY A 463 -0.82 9.08 29.79
C GLY A 463 0.53 9.65 29.33
N GLN A 464 0.82 9.66 28.03
CA GLN A 464 2.02 10.32 27.49
C GLN A 464 1.77 11.81 27.26
N ASP A 465 2.83 12.61 27.46
CA ASP A 465 2.81 14.03 27.11
C ASP A 465 2.66 14.22 25.59
N LEU A 466 1.83 15.18 25.17
CA LEU A 466 1.57 15.45 23.75
C LEU A 466 2.85 15.81 23.00
N GLY A 467 3.76 16.58 23.62
CA GLY A 467 5.04 16.94 23.00
C GLY A 467 5.87 15.71 22.64
N LYS A 468 5.89 14.71 23.51
CA LYS A 468 6.53 13.42 23.22
C LYS A 468 5.81 12.66 22.10
N VAL A 469 4.48 12.59 22.14
CA VAL A 469 3.69 11.89 21.10
C VAL A 469 3.96 12.49 19.72
N ILE A 470 3.90 13.83 19.58
CA ILE A 470 4.17 14.50 18.32
C ILE A 470 5.61 14.30 17.86
N ALA A 471 6.60 14.39 18.77
CA ALA A 471 8.00 14.14 18.44
C ALA A 471 8.21 12.70 17.92
N ASP A 472 7.62 11.70 18.58
CA ASP A 472 7.73 10.29 18.17
C ASP A 472 7.02 10.02 16.83
N LEU A 473 5.88 10.66 16.57
CA LEU A 473 5.18 10.57 15.27
C LEU A 473 6.02 11.16 14.13
N VAL A 474 6.59 12.35 14.33
CA VAL A 474 7.37 13.07 13.31
C VAL A 474 8.72 12.42 13.04
N ALA A 475 9.33 11.76 14.03
CA ALA A 475 10.70 11.23 13.98
C ALA A 475 11.02 10.35 12.75
N ASP A 476 10.02 9.61 12.24
CA ASP A 476 10.15 8.74 11.08
C ASP A 476 9.38 9.22 9.84
N GLU A 477 8.74 10.39 9.90
CA GLU A 477 7.92 10.98 8.83
C GLU A 477 8.57 12.21 8.18
N HIS A 478 9.80 12.54 8.59
CA HIS A 478 10.55 13.68 8.09
C HIS A 478 11.78 13.28 7.25
N VAL A 479 12.17 14.15 6.31
CA VAL A 479 13.46 14.06 5.59
C VAL A 479 14.19 15.40 5.67
N PRO A 480 15.50 15.44 6.04
CA PRO A 480 16.25 16.69 6.12
C PRO A 480 16.35 17.44 4.79
N HIS A 481 16.26 18.78 4.85
CA HIS A 481 16.34 19.65 3.67
C HIS A 481 17.68 19.50 2.91
N LEU A 482 18.80 19.44 3.63
CA LEU A 482 20.15 19.41 3.05
C LEU A 482 20.62 17.97 2.75
N ALA A 483 21.18 17.72 1.56
CA ALA A 483 21.67 16.41 1.15
C ALA A 483 22.72 15.83 2.11
N ALA A 484 23.63 16.66 2.63
CA ALA A 484 24.64 16.26 3.62
C ALA A 484 24.06 15.76 4.96
N LEU A 485 22.79 16.06 5.25
CA LEU A 485 22.04 15.55 6.41
C LEU A 485 21.19 14.31 6.09
N ARG A 486 21.07 13.95 4.81
CA ARG A 486 20.31 12.78 4.32
C ARG A 486 21.20 11.58 4.03
N TYR A 487 22.33 11.81 3.37
CA TYR A 487 23.16 10.78 2.78
C TYR A 487 24.48 10.54 3.51
N LYS A 488 24.99 9.31 3.38
CA LYS A 488 26.41 9.01 3.59
C LYS A 488 27.22 9.46 2.38
N ASP A 489 28.56 9.40 2.48
CA ASP A 489 29.45 9.79 1.38
C ASP A 489 29.13 9.06 0.05
N SER A 490 28.74 7.78 0.10
CA SER A 490 28.32 7.03 -1.09
C SER A 490 27.06 7.59 -1.73
N GLY A 491 26.08 8.05 -0.93
CA GLY A 491 24.87 8.69 -1.42
C GLY A 491 25.11 10.11 -1.93
N LEU A 492 26.05 10.85 -1.33
CA LEU A 492 26.45 12.16 -1.82
C LEU A 492 27.12 12.09 -3.19
N SER A 493 27.99 11.10 -3.40
CA SER A 493 28.58 10.85 -4.74
C SER A 493 27.49 10.62 -5.78
N LYS A 494 26.49 9.77 -5.47
CA LYS A 494 25.35 9.55 -6.36
C LYS A 494 24.53 10.82 -6.59
N ARG A 495 24.33 11.63 -5.54
CA ARG A 495 23.60 12.90 -5.62
C ARG A 495 24.25 13.86 -6.60
N THR A 496 25.57 13.96 -6.59
CA THR A 496 26.32 14.76 -7.58
C THR A 496 26.09 14.26 -9.01
N ASP A 497 26.11 12.94 -9.24
CA ASP A 497 25.81 12.38 -10.56
C ASP A 497 24.37 12.72 -11.01
N TRP A 498 23.40 12.67 -10.08
CA TRP A 498 22.01 13.07 -10.34
C TRP A 498 21.87 14.57 -10.66
N GLU A 499 22.57 15.44 -9.93
CA GLU A 499 22.56 16.88 -10.17
C GLU A 499 23.12 17.22 -11.56
N GLN A 500 24.21 16.55 -11.96
CA GLN A 500 24.74 16.68 -13.32
C GLN A 500 23.73 16.24 -14.38
N VAL A 501 23.01 15.13 -14.15
CA VAL A 501 21.95 14.66 -15.05
C VAL A 501 20.81 15.68 -15.16
N TRP A 502 20.36 16.28 -14.06
CA TRP A 502 19.34 17.33 -14.10
C TRP A 502 19.80 18.58 -14.82
N ASP A 503 21.06 18.99 -14.68
CA ASP A 503 21.60 20.13 -15.42
C ASP A 503 21.63 19.86 -16.94
N LEU A 504 22.00 18.64 -17.36
CA LEU A 504 21.92 18.24 -18.76
C LEU A 504 20.46 18.20 -19.25
N GLN A 505 19.53 17.71 -18.43
CA GLN A 505 18.10 17.74 -18.76
C GLN A 505 17.55 19.17 -18.95
N ARG A 506 18.01 20.15 -18.16
CA ARG A 506 17.65 21.57 -18.35
C ARG A 506 18.23 22.13 -19.64
N GLN A 507 19.46 21.77 -19.98
CA GLN A 507 20.07 22.14 -21.26
C GLN A 507 19.30 21.55 -22.44
N GLU A 508 18.88 20.29 -22.32
CA GLU A 508 17.98 19.65 -23.28
C GLU A 508 16.67 20.45 -23.42
N ASP A 509 16.02 20.83 -22.33
CA ASP A 509 14.74 21.55 -22.36
C ASP A 509 14.84 22.93 -23.03
N ALA A 510 16.00 23.57 -22.94
CA ALA A 510 16.28 24.86 -23.57
C ALA A 510 16.54 24.77 -25.10
N LEU A 511 16.67 23.57 -25.66
CA LEU A 511 16.87 23.39 -27.11
C LEU A 511 15.59 23.71 -27.89
N PRO A 512 15.72 24.29 -29.10
CA PRO A 512 14.61 24.92 -29.82
C PRO A 512 13.60 23.94 -30.40
N ASP A 513 14.00 22.69 -30.67
CA ASP A 513 13.14 21.70 -31.32
C ASP A 513 13.45 20.27 -30.84
N GLU A 514 12.50 19.35 -31.08
CA GLU A 514 12.59 17.96 -30.63
C GLU A 514 13.70 17.15 -31.32
N ALA A 515 14.15 17.53 -32.52
CA ALA A 515 15.24 16.82 -33.19
C ALA A 515 16.57 17.11 -32.48
N ALA A 516 16.81 18.37 -32.12
CA ALA A 516 17.96 18.78 -31.30
C ALA A 516 17.91 18.12 -29.91
N LYS A 517 16.74 18.13 -29.25
CA LYS A 517 16.56 17.45 -27.94
C LYS A 517 16.88 15.97 -28.01
N ARG A 518 16.36 15.27 -29.01
CA ARG A 518 16.60 13.82 -29.18
C ARG A 518 18.08 13.50 -29.39
N GLU A 519 18.82 14.33 -30.14
CA GLU A 519 20.26 14.13 -30.31
C GLU A 519 21.03 14.41 -29.01
N PHE A 520 20.68 15.48 -28.29
CA PHE A 520 21.31 15.85 -27.03
C PHE A 520 21.05 14.80 -25.93
N ARG A 521 19.84 14.26 -25.85
CA ARG A 521 19.43 13.24 -24.87
C ARG A 521 20.33 12.01 -24.86
N LYS A 522 20.91 11.64 -26.01
CA LYS A 522 21.86 10.51 -26.13
C LYS A 522 23.13 10.71 -25.30
N GLN A 523 23.45 11.95 -24.92
CA GLN A 523 24.63 12.31 -24.13
C GLN A 523 24.33 12.33 -22.63
N ILE A 524 23.05 12.25 -22.23
CA ILE A 524 22.65 12.27 -20.81
C ILE A 524 22.87 10.87 -20.21
N PRO A 525 23.75 10.73 -19.20
CA PRO A 525 24.01 9.43 -18.60
C PRO A 525 22.83 8.95 -17.76
N VAL A 526 22.76 7.63 -17.54
CA VAL A 526 21.81 7.04 -16.55
C VAL A 526 22.36 7.34 -15.16
N PRO A 527 21.63 8.06 -14.29
CA PRO A 527 22.10 8.29 -12.94
C PRO A 527 22.04 7.00 -12.10
N PRO A 528 22.96 6.82 -11.13
CA PRO A 528 23.01 5.62 -10.30
C PRO A 528 21.80 5.52 -9.36
N LYS A 529 21.28 4.31 -9.16
CA LYS A 529 20.22 4.06 -8.17
C LYS A 529 20.77 4.08 -6.75
N TYR A 530 19.99 4.62 -5.83
CA TYR A 530 20.27 4.56 -4.41
C TYR A 530 19.93 3.19 -3.80
N THR A 531 20.54 2.92 -2.66
CA THR A 531 20.27 1.78 -1.78
C THR A 531 20.12 2.28 -0.34
N SER A 532 19.60 1.45 0.57
CA SER A 532 19.53 1.81 1.99
C SER A 532 20.89 2.13 2.61
N ALA A 533 21.98 1.59 2.05
CA ALA A 533 23.34 1.88 2.52
C ALA A 533 23.77 3.34 2.27
N ASP A 534 23.16 4.01 1.30
CA ASP A 534 23.49 5.38 0.91
C ASP A 534 22.87 6.45 1.83
N PHE A 535 21.88 6.08 2.64
CA PHE A 535 21.17 6.98 3.54
C PHE A 535 21.70 6.89 4.98
N LEU A 536 21.59 8.00 5.71
CA LEU A 536 21.97 8.08 7.13
C LEU A 536 20.96 7.36 8.05
N LYS A 537 19.67 7.37 7.70
CA LYS A 537 18.61 6.67 8.45
C LYS A 537 17.74 5.81 7.52
N THR A 538 17.21 4.72 8.09
CA THR A 538 16.26 3.84 7.41
C THR A 538 14.95 4.54 7.07
N SER A 539 14.47 5.45 7.92
CA SER A 539 13.26 6.25 7.64
C SER A 539 13.43 7.16 6.43
N TYR A 540 14.61 7.77 6.24
CA TYR A 540 14.88 8.56 5.03
C TYR A 540 14.83 7.70 3.77
N TRP A 541 15.44 6.50 3.81
CA TRP A 541 15.36 5.53 2.72
C TRP A 541 13.92 5.08 2.44
N LYS A 542 13.11 4.86 3.48
CA LYS A 542 11.70 4.46 3.36
C LYS A 542 10.90 5.49 2.54
N HIS A 543 11.14 6.77 2.77
CA HIS A 543 10.46 7.86 2.06
C HIS A 543 11.01 8.13 0.66
N ARG A 544 12.31 7.94 0.43
CA ARG A 544 12.98 8.35 -0.81
C ARG A 544 13.20 7.23 -1.82
N GLY A 545 13.44 6.02 -1.34
CA GLY A 545 13.64 4.84 -2.18
C GLY A 545 14.81 4.95 -3.17
N LYS A 546 14.80 4.09 -4.19
CA LYS A 546 15.93 3.91 -5.12
C LYS A 546 16.20 5.10 -6.04
N LEU A 547 15.20 5.96 -6.24
CA LEU A 547 15.25 7.10 -7.16
C LEU A 547 15.15 8.45 -6.44
N ASP A 548 15.21 8.46 -5.11
CA ASP A 548 15.14 9.66 -4.28
C ASP A 548 13.88 10.52 -4.45
N VAL A 549 12.76 9.89 -4.83
CA VAL A 549 11.47 10.57 -5.05
C VAL A 549 10.89 10.97 -3.69
N PRO A 550 10.50 12.24 -3.47
CA PRO A 550 9.94 12.71 -2.19
C PRO A 550 8.59 12.05 -1.90
N LYS A 551 8.43 11.50 -0.69
CA LYS A 551 7.17 10.88 -0.20
C LYS A 551 6.94 11.12 1.30
N GLU A 552 7.84 11.84 1.96
CA GLU A 552 7.71 12.23 3.35
C GLU A 552 6.58 13.24 3.58
N ARG A 553 6.22 13.43 4.85
CA ARG A 553 5.19 14.37 5.31
C ARG A 553 5.79 15.70 5.75
N PHE A 554 7.02 15.66 6.26
CA PHE A 554 7.73 16.84 6.79
C PHE A 554 9.14 16.99 6.21
N VAL A 555 9.56 18.23 5.98
CA VAL A 555 10.96 18.57 5.78
C VAL A 555 11.57 18.94 7.13
N SER A 556 12.80 18.54 7.42
CA SER A 556 13.45 18.91 8.68
C SER A 556 14.69 19.78 8.52
N TYR A 557 14.96 20.56 9.57
CA TYR A 557 16.13 21.42 9.70
C TYR A 557 16.91 21.03 10.97
N PRO A 558 17.58 19.85 10.98
CA PRO A 558 18.34 19.38 12.14
C PRO A 558 19.39 20.41 12.60
N GLY A 559 19.38 20.73 13.90
CA GLY A 559 20.30 21.71 14.48
C GLY A 559 19.91 23.18 14.26
N ALA A 560 18.76 23.43 13.63
CA ALA A 560 18.26 24.78 13.35
C ALA A 560 17.29 25.35 14.41
N SER A 561 17.07 24.63 15.52
CA SER A 561 16.25 25.08 16.65
C SER A 561 17.01 26.12 17.50
N ARG A 562 16.27 27.03 18.15
CA ARG A 562 16.83 28.07 19.03
C ARG A 562 17.56 27.45 20.23
N ASP A 563 18.48 28.23 20.81
CA ASP A 563 19.18 27.79 22.01
C ASP A 563 18.19 27.55 23.16
N GLY A 564 18.32 26.40 23.82
CA GLY A 564 17.39 25.97 24.87
C GLY A 564 16.20 25.14 24.39
N ASP A 565 15.96 25.02 23.07
CA ASP A 565 14.96 24.10 22.52
C ASP A 565 15.65 22.87 21.89
N PRO A 566 15.61 21.70 22.54
CA PRO A 566 16.20 20.46 22.01
C PRO A 566 15.31 19.79 20.95
N SER A 567 14.11 20.29 20.70
CA SER A 567 13.15 19.66 19.79
C SER A 567 13.47 19.96 18.33
N LEU A 568 13.05 19.07 17.43
CA LEU A 568 13.43 19.14 16.01
C LEU A 568 12.62 20.24 15.30
N LEU A 569 13.30 21.17 14.62
CA LEU A 569 12.66 22.10 13.70
C LEU A 569 12.23 21.39 12.41
N VAL A 570 10.96 21.50 12.07
CA VAL A 570 10.35 20.92 10.87
C VAL A 570 9.53 21.95 10.10
N GLY A 571 9.35 21.69 8.82
CA GLY A 571 8.41 22.35 7.93
C GLY A 571 7.53 21.33 7.22
N TRP A 572 6.54 21.81 6.47
CA TRP A 572 5.66 20.94 5.71
C TRP A 572 6.29 20.51 4.39
N ALA A 573 6.22 19.21 4.06
CA ALA A 573 6.77 18.72 2.79
C ALA A 573 5.92 19.15 1.57
N GLY A 574 4.67 19.59 1.79
CA GLY A 574 3.79 20.08 0.73
C GLY A 574 4.10 21.50 0.23
N TRP A 575 5.07 22.19 0.84
CA TRP A 575 5.56 23.47 0.30
C TRP A 575 6.21 23.29 -1.06
N ASP A 576 5.89 24.20 -1.99
CA ASP A 576 6.60 24.28 -3.27
C ASP A 576 8.07 24.73 -3.09
N HIS A 577 8.86 24.68 -4.16
CA HIS A 577 10.29 25.02 -4.05
C HIS A 577 10.53 26.48 -3.67
N ARG A 578 9.64 27.40 -4.09
CA ARG A 578 9.70 28.82 -3.72
C ARG A 578 9.41 29.00 -2.23
N GLU A 579 8.36 28.37 -1.72
CA GLU A 579 8.00 28.40 -0.30
C GLU A 579 9.09 27.79 0.59
N GLN A 580 9.73 26.69 0.15
CA GLN A 580 10.90 26.13 0.85
C GLN A 580 12.09 27.11 0.88
N ALA A 581 12.35 27.83 -0.22
CA ALA A 581 13.39 28.85 -0.28
C ALA A 581 13.06 30.04 0.63
N GLN A 582 11.80 30.49 0.65
CA GLN A 582 11.30 31.52 1.55
C GLN A 582 11.50 31.13 3.02
N ALA A 583 11.08 29.92 3.40
CA ALA A 583 11.21 29.41 4.76
C ALA A 583 12.68 29.38 5.20
N LEU A 584 13.60 28.95 4.31
CA LEU A 584 15.04 28.98 4.57
C LEU A 584 15.60 30.40 4.70
N ALA A 585 15.23 31.32 3.81
CA ALA A 585 15.69 32.70 3.85
C ALA A 585 15.25 33.40 5.15
N THR A 586 13.97 33.28 5.50
CA THR A 586 13.42 33.81 6.76
C THR A 586 14.10 33.19 7.97
N LEU A 587 14.35 31.88 7.95
CA LEU A 587 15.05 31.19 9.03
C LEU A 587 16.50 31.66 9.17
N ILE A 588 17.22 31.86 8.06
CA ILE A 588 18.60 32.40 8.07
C ILE A 588 18.61 33.80 8.71
N VAL A 589 17.71 34.68 8.29
CA VAL A 589 17.61 36.05 8.85
C VAL A 589 17.31 36.01 10.35
N ALA A 590 16.33 35.21 10.78
CA ALA A 590 15.98 35.10 12.20
C ALA A 590 17.15 34.56 13.04
N ARG A 591 17.83 33.49 12.57
CA ARG A 591 18.97 32.90 13.28
C ARG A 591 20.16 33.83 13.36
N GLU A 592 20.38 34.61 12.31
CA GLU A 592 21.48 35.56 12.29
C GLU A 592 21.19 36.82 13.13
N GLN A 593 20.08 37.51 12.85
CA GLN A 593 19.81 38.84 13.37
C GLN A 593 19.15 38.83 14.75
N GLU A 594 18.27 37.85 15.02
CA GLU A 594 17.56 37.77 16.31
C GLU A 594 18.34 36.90 17.31
N ASP A 595 18.82 35.74 16.86
CA ASP A 595 19.47 34.75 17.75
C ASP A 595 21.01 34.88 17.77
N GLY A 596 21.60 35.74 16.93
CA GLY A 596 23.03 36.05 16.94
C GLY A 596 23.94 34.87 16.59
N TRP A 597 23.48 33.95 15.72
CA TRP A 597 24.24 32.74 15.39
C TRP A 597 25.54 33.02 14.65
N ALA A 598 26.57 32.27 15.02
CA ALA A 598 27.83 32.27 14.31
C ALA A 598 27.71 31.56 12.94
N ILE A 599 28.66 31.87 12.06
CA ILE A 599 28.70 31.43 10.66
C ILE A 599 28.59 29.90 10.54
N ASP A 600 29.26 29.14 11.40
CA ASP A 600 29.28 27.67 11.38
C ASP A 600 27.90 27.04 11.57
N ARG A 601 27.01 27.70 12.34
CA ARG A 601 25.62 27.27 12.54
C ARG A 601 24.69 27.73 11.41
N LEU A 602 24.97 28.87 10.79
CA LEU A 602 24.20 29.39 9.65
C LEU A 602 24.52 28.64 8.35
N LEU A 603 25.77 28.19 8.20
CA LEU A 603 26.28 27.52 7.01
C LEU A 603 25.35 26.42 6.46
N PRO A 604 24.89 25.42 7.24
CA PRO A 604 24.00 24.39 6.71
C PRO A 604 22.66 24.93 6.16
N LEU A 605 22.13 26.02 6.71
CA LEU A 605 20.90 26.65 6.20
C LEU A 605 21.16 27.37 4.88
N VAL A 606 22.28 28.10 4.78
CA VAL A 606 22.71 28.77 3.54
C VAL A 606 23.02 27.74 2.45
N ALA A 607 23.65 26.62 2.80
CA ALA A 607 23.88 25.50 1.88
C ALA A 607 22.55 24.88 1.41
N GLY A 608 21.57 24.77 2.31
CA GLY A 608 20.21 24.33 1.97
C GLY A 608 19.52 25.25 0.96
N LEU A 609 19.63 26.57 1.16
CA LEU A 609 19.08 27.55 0.22
C LEU A 609 19.75 27.41 -1.16
N ARG A 610 21.08 27.25 -1.20
CA ARG A 610 21.80 26.98 -2.44
C ARG A 610 21.32 25.70 -3.14
N GLU A 611 21.12 24.59 -2.40
CA GLU A 611 20.66 23.31 -2.98
C GLU A 611 19.25 23.40 -3.58
N ILE A 612 18.36 24.24 -3.05
CA ILE A 612 16.98 24.37 -3.55
C ILE A 612 16.88 25.33 -4.75
N LEU A 613 17.76 26.33 -4.86
CA LEU A 613 17.68 27.38 -5.88
C LEU A 613 17.60 26.91 -7.35
N PRO A 614 18.29 25.84 -7.80
CA PRO A 614 18.12 25.34 -9.15
C PRO A 614 16.67 24.96 -9.48
N TRP A 615 15.92 24.47 -8.49
CA TRP A 615 14.51 24.14 -8.64
C TRP A 615 13.61 25.38 -8.62
N VAL A 616 13.94 26.38 -7.80
CA VAL A 616 13.25 27.69 -7.83
C VAL A 616 13.42 28.33 -9.20
N ARG A 617 14.64 28.33 -9.77
CA ARG A 617 14.89 28.86 -11.12
C ARG A 617 14.11 28.11 -12.19
N GLN A 618 14.01 26.79 -12.08
CA GLN A 618 13.33 25.97 -13.06
C GLN A 618 11.81 26.15 -13.06
N TRP A 619 11.19 26.28 -11.88
CA TRP A 619 9.73 26.27 -11.75
C TRP A 619 9.11 27.63 -11.39
N HIS A 620 9.92 28.55 -10.89
CA HIS A 620 9.52 29.88 -10.41
C HIS A 620 10.53 30.95 -10.88
N GLY A 621 11.06 30.78 -12.10
CA GLY A 621 12.03 31.69 -12.72
C GLY A 621 11.38 32.87 -13.47
N GLU A 622 10.09 32.78 -13.77
CA GLU A 622 9.34 33.83 -14.47
C GLU A 622 8.93 34.97 -13.52
N PHE A 623 8.59 36.12 -14.09
CA PHE A 623 8.10 37.27 -13.32
C PHE A 623 6.77 36.93 -12.64
N ASP A 624 6.71 37.10 -11.32
CA ASP A 624 5.52 36.89 -10.52
C ASP A 624 4.93 38.25 -10.10
N PRO A 625 3.73 38.64 -10.57
CA PRO A 625 3.10 39.92 -10.21
C PRO A 625 2.83 40.12 -8.72
N GLU A 626 2.61 39.04 -7.96
CA GLU A 626 2.39 39.11 -6.50
C GLU A 626 3.68 39.54 -5.78
N TRP A 627 4.83 39.15 -6.32
CA TRP A 627 6.16 39.43 -5.77
C TRP A 627 6.85 40.63 -6.42
N GLY A 628 6.32 41.12 -7.55
CA GLY A 628 6.89 42.23 -8.32
C GLY A 628 8.25 41.92 -8.96
N ALA A 629 8.70 40.66 -8.94
CA ALA A 629 9.94 40.18 -9.54
C ALA A 629 9.89 38.65 -9.72
N SER A 630 10.94 38.08 -10.32
CA SER A 630 11.12 36.62 -10.35
C SER A 630 11.52 36.10 -8.96
N PRO A 631 10.79 35.14 -8.37
CA PRO A 631 11.20 34.52 -7.11
C PRO A 631 12.61 33.93 -7.15
N ALA A 632 13.01 33.35 -8.29
CA ALA A 632 14.37 32.85 -8.48
C ALA A 632 15.43 33.96 -8.38
N ASP A 633 15.17 35.14 -8.95
CA ASP A 633 16.10 36.27 -8.90
C ASP A 633 16.18 36.87 -7.49
N ILE A 634 15.04 36.97 -6.78
CA ILE A 634 14.99 37.42 -5.38
C ILE A 634 15.89 36.54 -4.51
N TYR A 635 15.69 35.23 -4.52
CA TYR A 635 16.43 34.33 -3.63
C TYR A 635 17.87 34.09 -4.08
N ALA A 636 18.17 34.20 -5.38
CA ALA A 636 19.56 34.21 -5.85
C ALA A 636 20.31 35.47 -5.37
N GLY A 637 19.66 36.64 -5.41
CA GLY A 637 20.21 37.88 -4.86
C GLY A 637 20.45 37.79 -3.35
N PHE A 638 19.45 37.29 -2.61
CA PHE A 638 19.57 37.07 -1.16
C PHE A 638 20.72 36.11 -0.81
N LEU A 639 20.87 35.00 -1.54
CA LEU A 639 21.98 34.07 -1.32
C LEU A 639 23.33 34.76 -1.57
N ALA A 640 23.47 35.51 -2.67
CA ALA A 640 24.72 36.20 -3.01
C ALA A 640 25.09 37.28 -1.98
N GLU A 641 24.11 38.05 -1.50
CA GLU A 641 24.34 39.03 -0.43
C GLU A 641 24.77 38.34 0.88
N THR A 642 24.07 37.26 1.25
CA THR A 642 24.36 36.50 2.46
C THR A 642 25.75 35.85 2.43
N THR A 643 26.13 35.19 1.33
CA THR A 643 27.45 34.56 1.22
C THR A 643 28.58 35.57 1.22
N ASN A 644 28.41 36.72 0.55
CA ASN A 644 29.39 37.81 0.58
C ASN A 644 29.58 38.36 2.00
N ARG A 645 28.48 38.62 2.70
CA ARG A 645 28.48 39.17 4.06
C ARG A 645 29.05 38.19 5.09
N LEU A 646 28.79 36.89 4.95
CA LEU A 646 29.33 35.84 5.84
C LEU A 646 30.69 35.30 5.38
N HIS A 647 31.26 35.81 4.29
CA HIS A 647 32.50 35.33 3.68
C HIS A 647 32.51 33.82 3.37
N LEU A 648 31.36 33.29 2.92
CA LEU A 648 31.19 31.89 2.55
C LEU A 648 31.46 31.67 1.06
N THR A 649 32.25 30.65 0.73
CA THR A 649 32.51 30.23 -0.66
C THR A 649 31.53 29.13 -1.09
N ASP A 650 31.36 28.95 -2.41
CA ASP A 650 30.56 27.83 -2.95
C ASP A 650 31.11 26.46 -2.49
N ASP A 651 32.44 26.34 -2.46
CA ASP A 651 33.13 25.15 -1.94
C ASP A 651 32.79 24.90 -0.47
N ALA A 652 32.72 25.95 0.37
CA ALA A 652 32.35 25.80 1.77
C ALA A 652 30.92 25.27 1.94
N LEU A 653 29.99 25.75 1.10
CA LEU A 653 28.59 25.29 1.12
C LEU A 653 28.44 23.84 0.64
N THR A 654 29.13 23.45 -0.43
CA THR A 654 29.03 22.12 -1.04
C THR A 654 29.82 21.03 -0.28
N SER A 655 30.93 21.40 0.34
CA SER A 655 31.78 20.48 1.11
C SER A 655 31.36 20.32 2.57
N TRP A 656 30.42 21.13 3.07
CA TRP A 656 29.98 21.05 4.45
C TRP A 656 29.44 19.67 4.82
N ARG A 657 29.82 19.18 5.99
CA ARG A 657 29.33 17.92 6.57
C ARG A 657 28.96 18.15 8.03
N PRO A 658 27.91 17.49 8.55
CA PRO A 658 27.60 17.54 9.97
C PRO A 658 28.78 16.98 10.78
N ALA A 659 29.00 17.53 11.98
CA ALA A 659 29.99 16.99 12.90
C ALA A 659 29.70 15.50 13.16
N LYS A 660 30.73 14.65 13.05
CA LYS A 660 30.58 13.23 13.35
C LYS A 660 30.16 13.08 14.80
N ALA A 661 29.03 12.41 15.04
CA ALA A 661 28.58 12.10 16.38
C ALA A 661 29.69 11.35 17.14
N THR A 662 30.29 11.99 18.14
CA THR A 662 31.21 11.34 19.07
C THR A 662 30.44 10.28 19.83
N ARG A 663 30.78 9.00 19.65
CA ARG A 663 30.18 7.90 20.42
C ARG A 663 30.43 8.14 21.90
N GLY A 664 29.44 8.70 22.60
CA GLY A 664 29.41 8.74 24.05
C GLY A 664 29.48 7.31 24.59
N ARG A 665 30.47 7.02 25.43
CA ARG A 665 30.58 5.77 26.18
C ARG A 665 29.28 5.63 26.99
N LYS A 666 28.45 4.61 26.70
CA LYS A 666 27.34 4.26 27.60
C LYS A 666 27.94 4.05 29.00
N ALA A 667 27.53 4.87 29.96
CA ALA A 667 27.76 4.57 31.37
C ALA A 667 27.10 3.20 31.64
N LYS A 668 27.86 2.27 32.22
CA LYS A 668 27.29 1.04 32.77
C LYS A 668 26.39 1.48 33.93
N SER A 669 25.08 1.34 33.77
CA SER A 669 24.14 1.18 34.89
C SER A 669 23.70 -0.26 34.94
#